data_AF-A0A7L2MBM1-F1
#
_entry.id   AF-A0A7L2MBM1-F1
#
_cell.length_a   1.000
_cell.length_b   1.000
_cell.length_c   1.000
_cell.angle_alpha   90.00
_cell.angle_beta   90.00
_cell.angle_gamma   90.00
#
_symmetry.space_group_name_H-M   'P 1'
#
loop_
_entity.id
_entity.type
_entity.pdbx_description
1 polymer ?
#
loop_
_entity_poly.entity_id
_entity_poly.type
_entity_poly.pdbx_seq_one_letter_code
_entity_poly.pdbx_strand_id
1 'polypeptide(L)'
;MPPGIFCPTEFWSKGENQNIQVDFLLPTGIYLNLSVPCNASLGTIKQVLWQHAQYEPLFHMLSDPEAYVFTCINQTAEQQELEDEQRRLCDIQPFLPVLRLVAREGDRAKKLINSQISLLIGKGLHEFDSVQDPEVSDFRTKMCQFCEEKAAKRQQLSWAAWMEYNFPLQLEPVAKGLGTGSLQIPTKNIFVNVKFQSGGESFTFQISPWEFPVTLMSYAIKKQATVFRHETVQKPEDYTLQVNGKCEYLYGNYPLYQFQHIRSCLQRGLTPHLTMVHSSAIIAMRDEQSNCITSPPKAASKPPPLPKKKPNYGSLWSLEQPFYIELVQGSKVNADERMKLVVQAGLFHGHEMLCKTVSSSEVAVCSEPVWRQRLDFDIGVCDLPRMARLCLALYAVVEKAKKARSTKKKSKKADCPIAWVNVMLFDYKDQLKTGECCLHMWSSFPDEKGELLNPMGTVQCNPNTESAAALVICFPSVAAHPVYYPSFEQLLELGRNGEQPRAAPEDSEEKLQLKEILERRSHTELYEHEKDLVWKMRYDIRDQYPQALAKLLIITKWNKHEDVAQMISLLQTWPELPVLNALELLDFSFPDRYVGSFAINSLKKLTDDDVFQYLLQLVQVLKYESYLDCELTKFLLERALSNRKIGHFLFWHLRSEMHVPAVSLRFGLILEAYCRGSTHHMKVLMKQ
;
A
#
# COMPACT_ATOMS: atom_id res chain seq x y z
N MET A 1 -12.80 -18.65 -3.43
CA MET A 1 -13.59 -18.90 -2.21
C MET A 1 -12.63 -18.86 -1.04
N PRO A 2 -12.87 -18.06 0.02
CA PRO A 2 -12.18 -18.32 1.29
C PRO A 2 -12.52 -19.74 1.76
N PRO A 3 -11.66 -20.40 2.57
CA PRO A 3 -12.02 -21.69 3.14
C PRO A 3 -13.39 -21.57 3.80
N GLY A 4 -14.30 -22.48 3.44
CA GLY A 4 -15.67 -22.46 3.93
C GLY A 4 -15.63 -22.46 5.45
N ILE A 5 -16.16 -21.40 6.05
CA ILE A 5 -16.44 -21.33 7.49
C ILE A 5 -17.61 -22.30 7.73
N PHE A 6 -17.30 -23.59 7.83
CA PHE A 6 -18.16 -24.59 8.45
C PHE A 6 -17.88 -24.55 9.95
N CYS A 7 -18.29 -23.46 10.60
CA CYS A 7 -18.36 -23.38 12.06
C CYS A 7 -19.84 -23.19 12.42
N PRO A 8 -20.35 -23.77 13.53
CA PRO A 8 -21.74 -23.61 13.88
C PRO A 8 -21.95 -22.13 14.27
N THR A 9 -22.49 -21.35 13.34
CA THR A 9 -22.99 -20.00 13.60
C THR A 9 -24.08 -19.99 14.69
N GLU A 10 -24.55 -21.17 15.10
CA GLU A 10 -25.61 -21.44 16.05
C GLU A 10 -25.35 -20.92 17.47
N PHE A 11 -24.10 -20.94 17.99
CA PHE A 11 -23.83 -20.46 19.37
C PHE A 11 -24.11 -18.97 19.54
N TRP A 12 -23.86 -18.20 18.49
CA TRP A 12 -23.85 -16.73 18.53
C TRP A 12 -25.03 -16.13 17.76
N SER A 13 -25.87 -16.94 17.10
CA SER A 13 -26.98 -16.48 16.26
C SER A 13 -28.28 -16.18 17.02
N LYS A 14 -28.57 -14.88 17.12
CA LYS A 14 -29.87 -14.16 17.16
C LYS A 14 -30.98 -14.65 18.11
N GLY A 15 -30.84 -14.23 19.37
CA GLY A 15 -31.93 -13.67 20.18
C GLY A 15 -31.40 -12.52 21.05
N GLU A 16 -32.13 -11.41 21.16
CA GLU A 16 -31.82 -10.39 22.18
C GLU A 16 -31.98 -11.04 23.57
N ASN A 17 -30.92 -11.03 24.38
CA ASN A 17 -30.84 -11.65 25.73
C ASN A 17 -30.76 -13.19 25.77
N GLN A 18 -30.07 -13.83 24.82
CA GLN A 18 -29.72 -15.24 24.98
C GLN A 18 -28.57 -15.39 25.99
N ASN A 19 -28.83 -16.10 27.09
CA ASN A 19 -27.78 -16.56 27.99
C ASN A 19 -27.06 -17.76 27.36
N ILE A 20 -25.73 -17.75 27.43
CA ILE A 20 -24.86 -18.81 26.90
C ILE A 20 -24.06 -19.38 28.07
N GLN A 21 -23.94 -20.70 28.13
CA GLN A 21 -23.03 -21.36 29.08
C GLN A 21 -21.60 -21.17 28.59
N VAL A 22 -20.79 -20.50 29.39
CA VAL A 22 -19.39 -20.20 29.08
C VAL A 22 -18.50 -20.90 30.09
N ASP A 23 -17.48 -21.59 29.58
CA ASP A 23 -16.44 -22.24 30.35
C ASP A 23 -15.34 -21.23 30.69
N PHE A 24 -15.09 -21.04 31.99
CA PHE A 24 -14.03 -20.20 32.51
C PHE A 24 -12.89 -21.05 33.06
N LEU A 25 -11.70 -20.85 32.51
CA LEU A 25 -10.48 -21.54 32.97
C LEU A 25 -9.66 -20.56 33.81
N LEU A 26 -9.60 -20.78 35.12
CA LEU A 26 -8.88 -19.93 36.06
C LEU A 26 -7.39 -20.31 36.15
N PRO A 27 -6.48 -19.36 36.47
CA PRO A 27 -5.05 -19.63 36.64
C PRO A 27 -4.72 -20.65 37.74
N THR A 28 -5.62 -20.82 38.71
CA THR A 28 -5.50 -21.81 39.80
C THR A 28 -5.77 -23.25 39.34
N GLY A 29 -6.14 -23.47 38.08
CA GLY A 29 -6.56 -24.76 37.54
C GLY A 29 -8.04 -25.07 37.74
N ILE A 30 -8.81 -24.13 38.31
CA ILE A 30 -10.24 -24.29 38.58
C ILE A 30 -11.04 -24.00 37.31
N TYR A 31 -12.04 -24.84 37.08
CA TYR A 31 -12.99 -24.75 35.98
C TYR A 31 -14.35 -24.29 36.52
N LEU A 32 -14.93 -23.27 35.89
CA LEU A 32 -16.26 -22.77 36.20
C LEU A 32 -17.11 -22.71 34.92
N ASN A 33 -18.32 -23.26 34.96
CA ASN A 33 -19.30 -23.13 33.88
C ASN A 33 -20.38 -22.15 34.34
N LEU A 34 -20.45 -20.97 33.73
CA LEU A 34 -21.39 -19.92 34.12
C LEU A 34 -22.28 -19.51 32.94
N SER A 35 -23.56 -19.31 33.24
CA SER A 35 -24.54 -18.76 32.30
C SER A 35 -24.38 -17.24 32.23
N VAL A 36 -23.87 -16.71 31.13
CA VAL A 36 -23.67 -15.27 30.92
C VAL A 36 -24.50 -14.74 29.75
N PRO A 37 -25.05 -13.52 29.83
CA PRO A 37 -25.74 -12.90 28.70
C PRO A 37 -24.78 -12.67 27.52
N CYS A 38 -25.19 -13.02 26.31
CA CYS A 38 -24.36 -12.85 25.11
C CYS A 38 -23.99 -11.37 24.84
N ASN A 39 -24.83 -10.43 25.27
CA ASN A 39 -24.64 -8.99 25.14
C ASN A 39 -23.84 -8.35 26.30
N ALA A 40 -23.46 -9.12 27.32
CA ALA A 40 -22.68 -8.62 28.43
C ALA A 40 -21.26 -8.25 27.97
N SER A 41 -20.74 -7.13 28.50
CA SER A 41 -19.33 -6.77 28.31
C SER A 41 -18.41 -7.72 29.07
N LEU A 42 -17.20 -7.91 28.58
CA LEU A 42 -16.18 -8.70 29.27
C LEU A 42 -15.92 -8.20 30.70
N GLY A 43 -15.96 -6.89 30.93
CA GLY A 43 -15.82 -6.31 32.27
C GLY A 43 -16.93 -6.78 33.22
N THR A 44 -18.17 -6.81 32.74
CA THR A 44 -19.32 -7.33 33.50
C THR A 44 -19.17 -8.83 33.77
N ILE A 45 -18.78 -9.59 32.74
CA ILE A 45 -18.54 -11.04 32.85
C ILE A 45 -17.43 -11.32 33.87
N LYS A 46 -16.35 -10.52 33.89
CA LYS A 46 -15.24 -10.65 34.83
C LYS A 46 -15.68 -10.40 36.28
N GLN A 47 -16.56 -9.44 36.51
CA GLN A 47 -17.14 -9.19 37.83
C GLN A 47 -17.97 -10.39 38.32
N VAL A 48 -18.83 -10.94 37.45
CA VAL A 48 -19.62 -12.14 37.76
C VAL A 48 -18.71 -13.34 38.05
N LEU A 49 -17.65 -13.52 37.26
CA LEU A 49 -16.65 -14.56 37.48
C LEU A 49 -15.97 -14.43 38.85
N TRP A 50 -15.55 -13.23 39.24
CA TRP A 50 -14.92 -12.99 40.56
C TRP A 50 -15.88 -13.27 41.73
N GLN A 51 -17.16 -12.92 41.57
CA GLN A 51 -18.18 -13.21 42.57
C GLN A 51 -18.41 -14.71 42.77
N HIS A 52 -18.22 -15.54 41.73
CA HIS A 52 -18.34 -17.00 41.86
C HIS A 52 -17.02 -17.61 42.36
N ALA A 53 -15.88 -17.13 41.85
CA ALA A 53 -14.56 -17.62 42.22
C ALA A 53 -14.24 -17.50 43.72
N GLN A 54 -14.84 -16.53 44.44
CA GLN A 54 -14.62 -16.38 45.89
C GLN A 54 -15.08 -17.59 46.72
N TYR A 55 -15.98 -18.41 46.18
CA TYR A 55 -16.48 -19.62 46.84
C TYR A 55 -15.69 -20.88 46.45
N GLU A 56 -14.73 -20.75 45.54
CA GLU A 56 -13.94 -21.87 45.06
C GLU A 56 -12.63 -22.05 45.87
N PRO A 57 -12.06 -23.27 45.89
CA PRO A 57 -10.74 -23.51 46.48
C PRO A 57 -9.67 -22.56 45.90
N LEU A 58 -8.56 -22.36 46.61
CA LEU A 58 -7.40 -21.59 46.11
C LEU A 58 -7.70 -20.14 45.66
N PHE A 59 -8.87 -19.57 45.96
CA PHE A 59 -9.21 -18.18 45.60
C PHE A 59 -8.19 -17.16 46.13
N HIS A 60 -7.64 -17.41 47.32
CA HIS A 60 -6.61 -16.58 47.94
C HIS A 60 -5.30 -16.50 47.13
N MET A 61 -5.10 -17.36 46.12
CA MET A 61 -3.98 -17.30 45.19
C MET A 61 -4.24 -16.38 43.98
N LEU A 62 -5.48 -15.92 43.78
CA LEU A 62 -5.82 -14.95 42.75
C LEU A 62 -5.53 -13.54 43.25
N SER A 63 -4.89 -12.75 42.40
CA SER A 63 -4.71 -11.31 42.59
C SER A 63 -6.00 -10.53 42.27
N ASP A 64 -5.93 -9.20 42.30
CA ASP A 64 -7.04 -8.35 41.86
C ASP A 64 -7.51 -8.65 40.43
N PRO A 65 -8.80 -8.46 40.10
CA PRO A 65 -9.34 -8.67 38.76
C PRO A 65 -8.62 -7.90 37.65
N GLU A 66 -7.99 -6.76 37.99
CA GLU A 66 -7.23 -5.95 37.05
C GLU A 66 -5.86 -6.55 36.70
N ALA A 67 -5.35 -7.52 37.47
CA ALA A 67 -4.11 -8.22 37.16
C ALA A 67 -4.28 -9.27 36.04
N TYR A 68 -5.51 -9.50 35.57
CA TYR A 68 -5.83 -10.55 34.62
C TYR A 68 -6.54 -10.04 33.37
N VAL A 69 -6.41 -10.79 32.29
CA VAL A 69 -7.08 -10.59 30.99
C VAL A 69 -7.68 -11.90 30.50
N PHE A 70 -8.79 -11.83 29.78
CA PHE A 70 -9.35 -13.00 29.13
C PHE A 70 -8.60 -13.34 27.84
N THR A 71 -8.46 -14.63 27.57
CA THR A 71 -7.98 -15.18 26.30
C THR A 71 -9.01 -16.15 25.75
N CYS A 72 -9.15 -16.18 24.43
CA CYS A 72 -9.99 -17.14 23.74
C CYS A 72 -9.34 -17.58 22.42
N ILE A 73 -9.86 -18.65 21.82
CA ILE A 73 -9.59 -18.95 20.42
C ILE A 73 -10.64 -18.22 19.57
N ASN A 74 -10.21 -17.44 18.59
CA ASN A 74 -11.09 -16.71 17.69
C ASN A 74 -11.53 -17.59 16.49
N GLN A 75 -12.40 -17.06 15.62
CA GLN A 75 -12.88 -17.79 14.43
C GLN A 75 -11.79 -18.10 13.39
N THR A 76 -10.61 -17.46 13.49
CA THR A 76 -9.44 -17.76 12.64
C THR A 76 -8.52 -18.82 13.27
N ALA A 77 -8.98 -19.50 14.34
CA ALA A 77 -8.24 -20.53 15.08
C ALA A 77 -6.96 -20.00 15.79
N GLU A 78 -6.94 -18.70 16.11
CA GLU A 78 -5.83 -18.05 16.80
C GLU A 78 -6.17 -17.73 18.25
N GLN A 79 -5.17 -17.80 19.12
CA GLN A 79 -5.30 -17.34 20.50
C GLN A 79 -5.28 -15.81 20.54
N GLN A 80 -6.36 -15.21 21.04
CA GLN A 80 -6.53 -13.77 21.17
C GLN A 80 -6.60 -13.36 22.64
N GLU A 81 -5.79 -12.36 23.04
CA GLU A 81 -5.95 -11.63 24.31
C GLU A 81 -7.01 -10.53 24.15
N LEU A 82 -7.97 -10.48 25.07
CA LEU A 82 -9.13 -9.60 25.04
C LEU A 82 -8.94 -8.41 25.98
N GLU A 83 -8.05 -7.48 25.61
CA GLU A 83 -7.72 -6.31 26.43
C GLU A 83 -8.82 -5.25 26.51
N ASP A 84 -9.68 -5.18 25.49
CA ASP A 84 -10.83 -4.27 25.47
C ASP A 84 -12.03 -4.89 26.20
N GLU A 85 -12.07 -4.66 27.52
CA GLU A 85 -13.13 -5.20 28.39
C GLU A 85 -14.53 -4.59 28.14
N GLN A 86 -14.64 -3.57 27.27
CA GLN A 86 -15.93 -2.98 26.87
C GLN A 86 -16.62 -3.77 25.77
N ARG A 87 -15.90 -4.65 25.06
CA ARG A 87 -16.48 -5.50 24.01
C ARG A 87 -17.46 -6.50 24.61
N ARG A 88 -18.54 -6.74 23.88
CA ARG A 88 -19.56 -7.74 24.24
C ARG A 88 -19.13 -9.12 23.76
N LEU A 89 -19.54 -10.16 24.48
CA LEU A 89 -19.22 -11.55 24.12
C LEU A 89 -19.69 -11.90 22.69
N CYS A 90 -20.90 -11.44 22.31
CA CYS A 90 -21.46 -11.63 20.97
C CYS A 90 -20.72 -10.90 19.84
N ASP A 91 -19.91 -9.89 20.16
CA ASP A 91 -19.06 -9.17 19.18
C ASP A 91 -17.67 -9.81 19.07
N ILE A 92 -17.28 -10.63 20.05
CA ILE A 92 -16.00 -11.35 20.04
C ILE A 92 -16.16 -12.68 19.32
N GLN A 93 -17.29 -13.36 19.56
CA GLN A 93 -17.61 -14.67 18.98
C GLN A 93 -16.43 -15.65 19.07
N PRO A 94 -15.96 -16.00 20.29
CA PRO A 94 -15.00 -17.07 20.47
C PRO A 94 -15.40 -18.33 19.68
N PHE A 95 -14.41 -19.05 19.14
CA PHE A 95 -14.61 -20.28 18.38
C PHE A 95 -15.43 -21.31 19.18
N LEU A 96 -15.14 -21.41 20.48
CA LEU A 96 -15.96 -22.11 21.47
C LEU A 96 -16.27 -21.13 22.61
N PRO A 97 -17.40 -21.29 23.33
CA PRO A 97 -17.75 -20.45 24.49
C PRO A 97 -16.82 -20.75 25.69
N VAL A 98 -15.52 -20.54 25.52
CA VAL A 98 -14.46 -20.80 26.49
C VAL A 98 -13.63 -19.53 26.63
N LEU A 99 -13.51 -19.03 27.86
CA LEU A 99 -12.67 -17.89 28.22
C LEU A 99 -11.63 -18.34 29.25
N ARG A 100 -10.35 -18.29 28.87
CA ARG A 100 -9.25 -18.57 29.79
C ARG A 100 -8.74 -17.28 30.39
N LEU A 101 -8.67 -17.22 31.71
CA LEU A 101 -8.14 -16.08 32.43
C LEU A 101 -6.62 -16.25 32.61
N VAL A 102 -5.84 -15.26 32.18
CA VAL A 102 -4.36 -15.27 32.28
C VAL A 102 -3.87 -13.99 32.93
N ALA A 103 -2.70 -14.07 33.59
CA ALA A 103 -2.06 -12.88 34.15
C ALA A 103 -1.71 -11.90 33.03
N ARG A 104 -1.98 -10.61 33.24
CA ARG A 104 -1.70 -9.57 32.26
C ARG A 104 -0.20 -9.27 32.28
N GLU A 105 0.45 -9.51 31.14
CA GLU A 105 1.88 -9.21 30.94
C GLU A 105 2.07 -8.07 29.94
N GLY A 106 3.09 -7.24 30.16
CA GLY A 106 3.50 -6.18 29.23
C GLY A 106 2.65 -4.90 29.29
N ASP A 107 2.82 -4.05 28.28
CA ASP A 107 2.15 -2.75 28.19
C ASP A 107 0.72 -2.90 27.65
N ARG A 108 -0.26 -2.71 28.54
CA ARG A 108 -1.70 -2.76 28.25
C ARG A 108 -2.10 -1.81 27.12
N ALA A 109 -1.58 -0.58 27.10
CA ALA A 109 -1.96 0.41 26.09
C ALA A 109 -1.49 -0.02 24.70
N LYS A 110 -0.26 -0.53 24.61
CA LYS A 110 0.29 -1.09 23.37
C LYS A 110 -0.50 -2.32 22.90
N LYS A 111 -0.82 -3.25 23.81
CA LYS A 111 -1.61 -4.45 23.49
C LYS A 111 -3.03 -4.10 23.01
N LEU A 112 -3.67 -3.12 23.64
CA LEU A 112 -4.99 -2.63 23.23
C LEU A 112 -4.96 -2.05 21.80
N ILE A 113 -3.98 -1.19 21.49
CA ILE A 113 -3.80 -0.64 20.14
C ILE A 113 -3.56 -1.77 19.14
N ASN A 114 -2.66 -2.71 19.44
CA ASN A 114 -2.38 -3.85 18.57
C ASN A 114 -3.64 -4.69 18.30
N SER A 115 -4.45 -4.96 19.33
CA SER A 115 -5.72 -5.67 19.17
C SER A 115 -6.69 -4.92 18.26
N GLN A 116 -6.81 -3.59 18.41
CA GLN A 116 -7.68 -2.78 17.55
C GLN A 116 -7.21 -2.77 16.09
N ILE A 117 -5.89 -2.69 15.87
CA ILE A 117 -5.29 -2.77 14.53
C ILE A 117 -5.60 -4.14 13.90
N SER A 118 -5.38 -5.24 14.64
CA SER A 118 -5.67 -6.59 14.13
C SER A 118 -7.13 -6.77 13.72
N LEU A 119 -8.06 -6.26 14.54
CA LEU A 119 -9.49 -6.30 14.22
C LEU A 119 -9.81 -5.51 12.95
N LEU A 120 -9.25 -4.30 12.80
CA LEU A 120 -9.47 -3.45 11.62
C LEU A 120 -8.92 -4.08 10.34
N ILE A 121 -7.70 -4.62 10.39
CA ILE A 121 -7.05 -5.21 9.22
C ILE A 121 -7.65 -6.58 8.89
N GLY A 122 -8.25 -7.26 9.88
CA GLY A 122 -8.73 -8.64 9.76
C GLY A 122 -7.60 -9.66 9.73
N LYS A 123 -6.45 -9.32 10.33
CA LYS A 123 -5.24 -10.16 10.37
C LYS A 123 -4.49 -9.96 11.69
N GLY A 124 -4.00 -11.03 12.30
CA GLY A 124 -3.23 -10.98 13.53
C GLY A 124 -1.88 -10.28 13.29
N LEU A 125 -1.49 -9.30 14.13
CA LEU A 125 -0.18 -8.65 13.97
C LEU A 125 0.99 -9.62 14.19
N HIS A 126 0.77 -10.64 15.03
CA HIS A 126 1.72 -11.72 15.27
C HIS A 126 2.02 -12.52 13.99
N GLU A 127 1.08 -12.60 13.04
CA GLU A 127 1.34 -13.24 11.74
C GLU A 127 2.44 -12.49 10.99
N PHE A 128 2.47 -11.16 11.06
CA PHE A 128 3.57 -10.36 10.50
C PHE A 128 4.87 -10.50 11.30
N ASP A 129 4.80 -10.65 12.63
CA ASP A 129 5.97 -10.91 13.48
C ASP A 129 6.58 -12.29 13.19
N SER A 130 5.75 -13.27 12.79
CA SER A 130 6.18 -14.64 12.50
C SER A 130 6.89 -14.80 11.15
N VAL A 131 6.74 -13.83 10.23
CA VAL A 131 7.41 -13.86 8.94
C VAL A 131 8.91 -13.69 9.15
N GLN A 132 9.69 -14.73 8.88
CA GLN A 132 11.15 -14.71 8.96
C GLN A 132 11.78 -13.99 7.75
N ASP A 133 11.30 -12.79 7.45
CA ASP A 133 11.82 -11.94 6.38
C ASP A 133 12.37 -10.64 7.00
N PRO A 134 13.70 -10.39 6.89
CA PRO A 134 14.28 -9.18 7.43
C PRO A 134 13.77 -7.91 6.74
N GLU A 135 13.28 -7.97 5.49
CA GLU A 135 12.64 -6.84 4.81
C GLU A 135 11.36 -6.41 5.55
N VAL A 136 10.54 -7.38 5.97
CA VAL A 136 9.29 -7.13 6.72
C VAL A 136 9.61 -6.45 8.05
N SER A 137 10.58 -6.96 8.80
CA SER A 137 11.00 -6.36 10.09
C SER A 137 11.54 -4.93 9.92
N ASP A 138 12.42 -4.72 8.94
CA ASP A 138 13.02 -3.40 8.66
C ASP A 138 11.93 -2.40 8.21
N PHE A 139 11.01 -2.83 7.33
CA PHE A 139 9.87 -2.02 6.87
C PHE A 139 8.97 -1.60 8.04
N ARG A 140 8.54 -2.55 8.88
CA ARG A 140 7.67 -2.28 10.03
C ARG A 140 8.30 -1.31 11.00
N THR A 141 9.57 -1.50 11.32
CA THR A 141 10.31 -0.60 12.21
C THR A 141 10.36 0.81 11.65
N LYS A 142 10.73 0.94 10.37
CA LYS A 142 10.90 2.24 9.71
C LYS A 142 9.57 2.97 9.53
N MET A 143 8.53 2.28 9.05
CA MET A 143 7.21 2.87 8.85
C MET A 143 6.52 3.22 10.16
N CYS A 144 6.73 2.43 11.23
CA CYS A 144 6.23 2.78 12.56
C CYS A 144 6.82 4.12 13.03
N GLN A 145 8.14 4.28 12.96
CA GLN A 145 8.82 5.54 13.31
C GLN A 145 8.31 6.72 12.46
N PHE A 146 8.23 6.53 11.14
CA PHE A 146 7.71 7.52 10.22
C PHE A 146 6.29 7.99 10.57
N CYS A 147 5.39 7.05 10.88
CA CYS A 147 4.00 7.33 11.21
C CYS A 147 3.85 7.98 12.59
N GLU A 148 4.64 7.54 13.59
CA GLU A 148 4.68 8.13 14.93
C GLU A 148 5.18 9.58 14.91
N GLU A 149 6.21 9.89 14.12
CA GLU A 149 6.70 11.26 13.93
C GLU A 149 5.63 12.17 13.33
N LYS A 150 4.90 11.69 12.32
CA LYS A 150 3.77 12.43 11.72
C LYS A 150 2.64 12.63 12.73
N ALA A 151 2.36 11.62 13.55
CA ALA A 151 1.36 11.73 14.62
C ALA A 151 1.74 12.76 15.68
N ALA A 152 3.00 12.76 16.13
CA ALA A 152 3.52 13.74 17.08
C ALA A 152 3.46 15.17 16.53
N LYS A 153 3.81 15.36 15.25
CA LYS A 153 3.67 16.67 14.58
C LYS A 153 2.21 17.15 14.55
N ARG A 154 1.25 16.24 14.31
CA ARG A 154 -0.18 16.61 14.31
C ARG A 154 -0.72 17.02 15.67
N GLN A 155 -0.18 16.48 16.76
CA GLN A 155 -0.56 16.89 18.12
C GLN A 155 -0.17 18.35 18.44
N GLN A 156 0.79 18.91 17.71
CA GLN A 156 1.27 20.28 17.89
C GLN A 156 0.53 21.30 17.00
N LEU A 157 -0.48 20.87 16.22
CA LEU A 157 -1.22 21.77 15.33
C LEU A 157 -2.09 22.77 16.09
N SER A 158 -2.24 23.95 15.51
CA SER A 158 -3.26 24.92 15.92
C SER A 158 -4.67 24.32 15.73
N TRP A 159 -5.67 24.88 16.41
CA TRP A 159 -7.06 24.44 16.25
C TRP A 159 -7.52 24.51 14.79
N ALA A 160 -7.08 25.53 14.05
CA ALA A 160 -7.38 25.71 12.63
C ALA A 160 -6.73 24.59 11.80
N ALA A 161 -5.41 24.42 11.86
CA ALA A 161 -4.72 23.39 11.07
C ALA A 161 -5.17 21.96 11.43
N TRP A 162 -5.52 21.71 12.69
CA TRP A 162 -6.12 20.45 13.13
C TRP A 162 -7.52 20.22 12.53
N MET A 163 -8.33 21.28 12.42
CA MET A 163 -9.62 21.22 11.73
C MET A 163 -9.42 20.88 10.26
N GLU A 164 -8.50 21.55 9.58
CA GLU A 164 -8.21 21.33 8.16
C GLU A 164 -7.78 19.88 7.88
N TYR A 165 -6.98 19.30 8.76
CA TYR A 165 -6.60 17.89 8.70
C TYR A 165 -7.82 16.94 8.81
N ASN A 166 -8.70 17.18 9.78
CA ASN A 166 -9.85 16.31 10.08
C ASN A 166 -11.00 16.47 9.10
N PHE A 167 -11.19 17.69 8.59
CA PHE A 167 -12.29 18.08 7.72
C PHE A 167 -11.77 18.81 6.48
N PRO A 168 -11.05 18.10 5.58
CA PRO A 168 -10.50 18.71 4.37
C PRO A 168 -11.58 19.35 3.50
N LEU A 169 -11.20 20.45 2.84
CA LEU A 169 -12.08 21.21 1.94
C LEU A 169 -12.70 20.32 0.86
N GLN A 170 -13.95 20.63 0.52
CA GLN A 170 -14.67 20.04 -0.61
C GLN A 170 -14.93 21.14 -1.63
N LEU A 171 -13.99 21.32 -2.57
CA LEU A 171 -14.09 22.32 -3.61
C LEU A 171 -14.50 21.68 -4.95
N GLU A 172 -15.16 22.47 -5.78
CA GLU A 172 -15.42 22.16 -7.17
C GLU A 172 -14.21 22.54 -8.03
N PRO A 173 -13.83 21.72 -9.03
CA PRO A 173 -12.75 22.05 -9.93
C PRO A 173 -13.01 23.40 -10.61
N VAL A 174 -12.01 24.29 -10.59
CA VAL A 174 -12.04 25.49 -11.42
C VAL A 174 -11.81 25.04 -12.86
N ALA A 175 -12.80 25.21 -13.75
CA ALA A 175 -12.68 24.79 -15.14
C ALA A 175 -11.45 25.42 -15.80
N LYS A 176 -10.36 24.66 -15.86
CA LYS A 176 -9.23 24.91 -16.74
C LYS A 176 -9.49 24.13 -18.02
N GLY A 177 -10.06 24.84 -18.99
CA GLY A 177 -10.23 24.50 -20.41
C GLY A 177 -10.28 23.01 -20.79
N LEU A 178 -11.49 22.46 -20.91
CA LEU A 178 -11.84 21.40 -21.88
C LEU A 178 -13.36 21.26 -21.96
N GLY A 179 -13.97 22.03 -22.86
CA GLY A 179 -15.14 21.68 -23.69
C GLY A 179 -16.48 21.18 -23.10
N THR A 180 -16.61 20.83 -21.82
CA THR A 180 -17.86 20.27 -21.28
C THR A 180 -18.62 21.32 -20.46
N GLY A 181 -19.60 21.95 -21.11
CA GLY A 181 -20.63 22.79 -20.48
C GLY A 181 -20.10 24.07 -19.84
N SER A 182 -20.50 25.23 -20.36
CA SER A 182 -20.36 26.50 -19.65
C SER A 182 -20.90 26.33 -18.21
N LEU A 183 -19.99 26.26 -17.23
CA LEU A 183 -20.36 26.33 -15.82
C LEU A 183 -20.98 27.71 -15.65
N GLN A 184 -22.31 27.80 -15.56
CA GLN A 184 -22.99 29.06 -15.28
C GLN A 184 -22.53 29.55 -13.90
N ILE A 185 -21.54 30.43 -13.89
CA ILE A 185 -21.08 31.07 -12.67
C ILE A 185 -22.22 32.00 -12.22
N PRO A 186 -22.73 31.89 -10.99
CA PRO A 186 -23.81 32.75 -10.52
C PRO A 186 -23.32 34.20 -10.53
N THR A 187 -23.95 35.06 -11.34
CA THR A 187 -23.65 36.51 -11.38
C THR A 187 -24.50 37.30 -10.40
N LYS A 188 -25.57 36.71 -9.88
CA LYS A 188 -26.45 37.31 -8.88
C LYS A 188 -25.98 36.97 -7.47
N ASN A 189 -26.19 37.91 -6.55
CA ASN A 189 -25.98 37.66 -5.12
C ASN A 189 -26.83 36.49 -4.65
N ILE A 190 -26.27 35.68 -3.76
CA ILE A 190 -26.90 34.50 -3.18
C ILE A 190 -27.40 34.83 -1.78
N PHE A 191 -28.49 34.18 -1.36
CA PHE A 191 -28.94 34.23 0.02
C PHE A 191 -28.34 33.06 0.79
N VAL A 192 -27.69 33.34 1.92
CA VAL A 192 -27.10 32.32 2.80
C VAL A 192 -27.66 32.51 4.20
N ASN A 193 -28.19 31.45 4.80
CA ASN A 193 -28.63 31.45 6.19
C ASN A 193 -27.47 31.03 7.10
N VAL A 194 -27.19 31.81 8.14
CA VAL A 194 -26.13 31.55 9.11
C VAL A 194 -26.73 31.50 10.51
N LYS A 195 -26.58 30.36 11.19
CA LYS A 195 -27.04 30.11 12.56
C LYS A 195 -25.86 30.18 13.55
N PHE A 196 -26.03 30.76 14.73
CA PHE A 196 -25.01 30.72 15.78
C PHE A 196 -25.17 29.50 16.69
N GLN A 197 -24.07 28.79 16.98
CA GLN A 197 -24.09 27.57 17.81
C GLN A 197 -24.57 27.84 19.25
N SER A 198 -24.18 28.97 19.84
CA SER A 198 -24.45 29.32 21.24
C SER A 198 -25.86 29.88 21.51
N GLY A 199 -26.54 30.42 20.49
CA GLY A 199 -27.83 31.11 20.66
C GLY A 199 -29.00 30.52 19.88
N GLY A 200 -28.76 29.59 18.94
CA GLY A 200 -29.81 28.98 18.12
C GLY A 200 -30.43 29.90 17.05
N GLU A 201 -30.13 31.19 17.10
CA GLU A 201 -30.62 32.21 16.19
C GLU A 201 -29.98 32.11 14.80
N SER A 202 -30.77 32.42 13.78
CA SER A 202 -30.34 32.38 12.38
C SER A 202 -30.61 33.70 11.67
N PHE A 203 -29.65 34.15 10.89
CA PHE A 203 -29.77 35.34 10.06
C PHE A 203 -29.53 34.98 8.60
N THR A 204 -30.35 35.52 7.70
CA THR A 204 -30.12 35.41 6.25
C THR A 204 -29.34 36.63 5.76
N PHE A 205 -28.33 36.38 4.95
CA PHE A 205 -27.46 37.38 4.34
C PHE A 205 -27.52 37.27 2.82
N GLN A 206 -27.56 38.42 2.15
CA GLN A 206 -27.37 38.51 0.72
C GLN A 206 -25.88 38.80 0.47
N ILE A 207 -25.18 37.90 -0.20
CA ILE A 207 -23.73 37.99 -0.41
C ILE A 207 -23.37 37.67 -1.85
N SER A 208 -22.30 38.28 -2.36
CA SER A 208 -21.76 37.90 -3.66
C SER A 208 -21.17 36.48 -3.59
N PRO A 209 -21.42 35.61 -4.58
CA PRO A 209 -20.86 34.26 -4.63
C PRO A 209 -19.33 34.25 -4.69
N TRP A 210 -18.71 35.37 -5.09
CA TRP A 210 -17.27 35.56 -5.21
C TRP A 210 -16.56 35.90 -3.89
N GLU A 211 -17.34 36.24 -2.86
CA GLU A 211 -16.80 36.56 -1.53
C GLU A 211 -16.21 35.32 -0.87
N PHE A 212 -15.35 35.57 0.11
CA PHE A 212 -14.71 34.53 0.92
C PHE A 212 -15.51 34.24 2.21
N PRO A 213 -15.34 33.05 2.81
CA PRO A 213 -15.95 32.71 4.10
C PRO A 213 -15.80 33.81 5.16
N VAL A 214 -14.61 34.41 5.27
CA VAL A 214 -14.33 35.47 6.26
C VAL A 214 -15.21 36.72 6.11
N THR A 215 -15.60 37.07 4.88
CA THR A 215 -16.53 38.18 4.64
C THR A 215 -17.91 37.87 5.21
N LEU A 216 -18.42 36.65 4.95
CA LEU A 216 -19.70 36.20 5.48
C LEU A 216 -19.68 36.13 7.01
N MET A 217 -18.58 35.64 7.60
CA MET A 217 -18.38 35.61 9.05
C MET A 217 -18.40 37.02 9.65
N SER A 218 -17.71 37.97 9.01
CA SER A 218 -17.69 39.37 9.43
C SER A 218 -19.09 40.00 9.42
N TYR A 219 -19.90 39.72 8.40
CA TYR A 219 -21.29 40.21 8.34
C TYR A 219 -22.16 39.59 9.43
N ALA A 220 -21.99 38.30 9.71
CA ALA A 220 -22.72 37.61 10.75
C ALA A 220 -22.42 38.17 12.15
N ILE A 221 -21.14 38.34 12.48
CA ILE A 221 -20.71 38.88 13.78
C ILE A 221 -21.18 40.32 13.97
N LYS A 222 -21.05 41.18 12.95
CA LYS A 222 -21.55 42.57 13.01
C LYS A 222 -23.05 42.62 13.23
N LYS A 223 -23.82 41.74 12.57
CA LYS A 223 -25.28 41.68 12.73
C LYS A 223 -25.65 41.20 14.13
N GLN A 224 -25.00 40.17 14.65
CA GLN A 224 -25.22 39.69 16.02
C GLN A 224 -24.91 40.77 17.06
N ALA A 225 -23.75 41.44 16.96
CA ALA A 225 -23.37 42.52 17.87
C ALA A 225 -24.41 43.66 17.87
N THR A 226 -24.95 44.00 16.70
CA THR A 226 -25.98 45.04 16.54
C THR A 226 -27.31 44.63 17.17
N VAL A 227 -27.76 43.40 16.93
CA VAL A 227 -29.05 42.89 17.43
C VAL A 227 -29.05 42.73 18.95
N PHE A 228 -27.94 42.25 19.53
CA PHE A 228 -27.82 41.97 20.97
C PHE A 228 -27.12 43.05 21.78
N ARG A 229 -26.67 44.14 21.15
CA ARG A 229 -25.97 45.27 21.79
C ARG A 229 -24.72 44.83 22.57
N HIS A 230 -23.93 43.93 22.00
CA HIS A 230 -22.64 43.54 22.59
C HIS A 230 -21.62 44.70 22.49
N GLU A 231 -20.94 45.01 23.60
CA GLU A 231 -19.93 46.09 23.66
C GLU A 231 -18.62 45.75 22.93
N THR A 232 -18.32 44.45 22.78
CA THR A 232 -17.11 43.97 22.12
C THR A 232 -17.45 43.13 20.88
N VAL A 233 -17.01 43.59 19.71
CA VAL A 233 -17.09 42.83 18.46
C VAL A 233 -16.00 41.76 18.47
N GLN A 234 -16.40 40.50 18.47
CA GLN A 234 -15.49 39.37 18.40
C GLN A 234 -14.81 39.30 17.02
N LYS A 235 -13.64 38.63 16.96
CA LYS A 235 -12.86 38.54 15.74
C LYS A 235 -13.39 37.43 14.82
N PRO A 236 -13.55 37.65 13.50
CA PRO A 236 -13.94 36.60 12.55
C PRO A 236 -13.01 35.39 12.57
N GLU A 237 -11.73 35.59 12.91
CA GLU A 237 -10.72 34.54 12.98
C GLU A 237 -10.95 33.55 14.13
N ASP A 238 -11.75 33.90 15.14
CA ASP A 238 -12.10 33.00 16.24
C ASP A 238 -13.24 32.03 15.86
N TYR A 239 -13.77 32.15 14.64
CA TYR A 239 -14.91 31.40 14.14
C TYR A 239 -14.60 30.62 12.86
N THR A 240 -15.41 29.59 12.60
CA THR A 240 -15.48 28.88 11.32
C THR A 240 -16.94 28.65 10.93
N LEU A 241 -17.18 28.45 9.63
CA LEU A 241 -18.50 28.15 9.09
C LEU A 241 -18.63 26.64 8.89
N GLN A 242 -19.62 26.02 9.52
CA GLN A 242 -19.94 24.60 9.35
C GLN A 242 -21.21 24.45 8.49
N VAL A 243 -21.26 23.47 7.60
CA VAL A 243 -22.51 23.10 6.91
C VAL A 243 -23.50 22.53 7.92
N ASN A 244 -24.73 23.05 7.94
CA ASN A 244 -25.72 22.64 8.92
C ASN A 244 -26.04 21.13 8.80
N GLY A 245 -25.94 20.40 9.91
CA GLY A 245 -26.16 18.95 9.97
C GLY A 245 -25.02 18.08 9.42
N LYS A 246 -23.88 18.66 9.02
CA LYS A 246 -22.71 17.91 8.53
C LYS A 246 -21.42 18.35 9.21
N CYS A 247 -20.47 17.42 9.35
CA CYS A 247 -19.11 17.74 9.78
C CYS A 247 -18.27 18.21 8.58
N GLU A 248 -18.71 19.27 7.91
CA GLU A 248 -18.08 19.89 6.74
C GLU A 248 -17.94 21.38 7.03
N TYR A 249 -16.77 21.96 6.75
CA TYR A 249 -16.44 23.34 7.11
C TYR A 249 -16.02 24.16 5.89
N LEU A 250 -16.32 25.46 5.92
CA LEU A 250 -15.96 26.44 4.91
C LEU A 250 -14.90 27.37 5.52
N TYR A 251 -13.68 27.28 5.00
CA TYR A 251 -12.53 28.06 5.46
C TYR A 251 -11.57 28.35 4.30
N GLY A 252 -10.54 29.17 4.56
CA GLY A 252 -9.56 29.59 3.56
C GLY A 252 -10.06 30.67 2.60
N ASN A 253 -9.21 31.00 1.64
CA ASN A 253 -9.43 32.10 0.69
C ASN A 253 -10.03 31.59 -0.63
N TYR A 254 -11.15 30.87 -0.52
CA TYR A 254 -11.88 30.31 -1.66
C TYR A 254 -13.23 31.00 -1.81
N PRO A 255 -13.64 31.37 -3.04
CA PRO A 255 -14.97 31.91 -3.28
C PRO A 255 -16.09 30.97 -2.82
N LEU A 256 -17.15 31.53 -2.21
CA LEU A 256 -18.27 30.73 -1.69
C LEU A 256 -18.90 29.77 -2.72
N TYR A 257 -18.95 30.14 -4.01
CA TYR A 257 -19.51 29.26 -5.05
C TYR A 257 -18.69 28.00 -5.33
N GLN A 258 -17.40 27.98 -4.94
CA GLN A 258 -16.52 26.82 -5.19
C GLN A 258 -16.77 25.70 -4.21
N PHE A 259 -17.31 25.97 -3.02
CA PHE A 259 -17.62 24.92 -2.04
C PHE A 259 -18.76 24.03 -2.58
N GLN A 260 -18.53 22.72 -2.62
CA GLN A 260 -19.46 21.74 -3.19
C GLN A 260 -20.86 21.84 -2.57
N HIS A 261 -20.96 22.07 -1.25
CA HIS A 261 -22.26 22.28 -0.59
C HIS A 261 -23.01 23.50 -1.12
N ILE A 262 -22.34 24.65 -1.25
CA ILE A 262 -22.94 25.89 -1.77
C ILE A 262 -23.36 25.68 -3.23
N ARG A 263 -22.46 25.12 -4.05
CA ARG A 263 -22.71 24.75 -5.45
C ARG A 263 -23.96 23.89 -5.60
N SER A 264 -24.06 22.81 -4.83
CA SER A 264 -25.19 21.88 -4.85
C SER A 264 -26.50 22.57 -4.46
N CYS A 265 -26.48 23.45 -3.46
CA CYS A 265 -27.64 24.23 -3.07
C CYS A 265 -28.10 25.15 -4.21
N LEU A 266 -27.18 25.86 -4.85
CA LEU A 266 -27.49 26.76 -5.96
C LEU A 266 -28.06 26.02 -7.17
N GLN A 267 -27.49 24.87 -7.53
CA GLN A 267 -28.01 24.03 -8.62
C GLN A 267 -29.43 23.51 -8.35
N ARG A 268 -29.77 23.28 -7.08
CA ARG A 268 -31.08 22.78 -6.64
C ARG A 268 -32.08 23.89 -6.29
N GLY A 269 -31.70 25.16 -6.41
CA GLY A 269 -32.54 26.30 -6.01
C GLY A 269 -32.79 26.38 -4.50
N LEU A 270 -31.91 25.81 -3.67
CA LEU A 270 -32.00 25.80 -2.22
C LEU A 270 -31.11 26.89 -1.61
N THR A 271 -31.55 27.45 -0.47
CA THR A 271 -30.74 28.37 0.34
C THR A 271 -29.70 27.57 1.14
N PRO A 272 -28.39 27.85 1.02
CA PRO A 272 -27.39 27.21 1.88
C PRO A 272 -27.58 27.61 3.34
N HIS A 273 -27.48 26.63 4.24
CA HIS A 273 -27.60 26.82 5.68
C HIS A 273 -26.28 26.46 6.35
N LEU A 274 -25.67 27.45 7.02
CA LEU A 274 -24.39 27.33 7.69
C LEU A 274 -24.55 27.61 9.18
N THR A 275 -23.64 27.07 9.98
CA THR A 275 -23.55 27.29 11.42
C THR A 275 -22.22 27.97 11.74
N MET A 276 -22.26 29.07 12.48
CA MET A 276 -21.10 29.76 13.02
C MET A 276 -20.64 29.02 14.28
N VAL A 277 -19.44 28.43 14.19
CA VAL A 277 -18.84 27.60 15.24
C VAL A 277 -17.62 28.34 15.79
N HIS A 278 -17.58 28.51 17.11
CA HIS A 278 -16.47 29.16 17.79
C HIS A 278 -15.28 28.19 17.93
N SER A 279 -14.05 28.71 17.86
CA SER A 279 -12.81 27.95 17.97
C SER A 279 -12.73 27.07 19.22
N SER A 280 -13.32 27.50 20.35
CA SER A 280 -13.37 26.70 21.59
C SER A 280 -14.09 25.36 21.43
N ALA A 281 -15.11 25.26 20.57
CA ALA A 281 -15.79 23.98 20.30
C ALA A 281 -14.87 23.02 19.54
N ILE A 282 -14.09 23.54 18.58
CA ILE A 282 -13.09 22.77 17.82
C ILE A 282 -11.93 22.34 18.74
N ILE A 283 -11.50 23.22 19.64
CA ILE A 283 -10.47 22.91 20.66
C ILE A 283 -10.97 21.80 21.59
N ALA A 284 -12.21 21.87 22.07
CA ALA A 284 -12.80 20.82 22.90
C ALA A 284 -12.81 19.47 22.17
N MET A 285 -13.21 19.44 20.88
CA MET A 285 -13.14 18.24 20.06
C MET A 285 -11.70 17.70 19.94
N ARG A 286 -10.71 18.57 19.74
CA ARG A 286 -9.29 18.19 19.67
C ARG A 286 -8.77 17.61 20.98
N ASP A 287 -9.13 18.24 22.10
CA ASP A 287 -8.65 17.84 23.41
C ASP A 287 -9.29 16.50 23.83
N GLU A 288 -10.55 16.24 23.45
CA GLU A 288 -11.17 14.91 23.56
C GLU A 288 -10.41 13.83 22.77
N GLN A 289 -9.86 14.15 21.59
CA GLN A 289 -9.02 13.21 20.83
C GLN A 289 -7.68 12.94 21.53
N SER A 290 -7.09 13.96 22.14
CA SER A 290 -5.76 13.90 22.77
C SER A 290 -5.80 13.18 24.13
N ASN A 291 -6.84 13.40 24.94
CA ASN A 291 -6.97 12.84 26.28
C ASN A 291 -7.19 11.32 26.30
N CYS A 292 -7.56 10.71 25.16
CA CYS A 292 -7.68 9.26 25.00
C CYS A 292 -6.36 8.53 24.70
N ILE A 293 -5.25 9.26 24.57
CA ILE A 293 -3.95 8.69 24.17
C ILE A 293 -3.03 8.67 25.39
N THR A 294 -2.90 7.51 26.04
CA THR A 294 -1.65 7.20 26.75
C THR A 294 -0.56 7.13 25.68
N SER A 295 0.28 8.15 25.62
CA SER A 295 1.44 8.14 24.72
C SER A 295 2.26 6.89 25.00
N PRO A 296 2.59 6.07 23.99
CA PRO A 296 3.60 5.04 24.19
C PRO A 296 4.87 5.73 24.68
N PRO A 297 5.61 5.13 25.63
CA PRO A 297 6.88 5.69 26.06
C PRO A 297 7.75 5.89 24.83
N LYS A 298 8.35 7.09 24.70
CA LYS A 298 9.32 7.40 23.63
C LYS A 298 10.27 6.22 23.50
N ALA A 299 10.26 5.54 22.36
CA ALA A 299 11.28 4.55 22.08
C ALA A 299 12.63 5.25 22.27
N ALA A 300 13.44 4.74 23.19
CA ALA A 300 14.76 5.30 23.46
C ALA A 300 15.48 5.47 22.12
N SER A 301 16.03 6.65 21.87
CA SER A 301 16.83 6.91 20.69
C SER A 301 17.90 5.83 20.63
N LYS A 302 17.79 4.88 19.69
CA LYS A 302 18.86 3.93 19.45
C LYS A 302 20.12 4.76 19.18
N PRO A 303 21.25 4.45 19.82
CA PRO A 303 22.49 5.17 19.55
C PRO A 303 22.73 5.19 18.04
N PRO A 304 23.30 6.28 17.49
CA PRO A 304 23.61 6.35 16.08
C PRO A 304 24.37 5.08 15.68
N PRO A 305 23.98 4.43 14.57
CA PRO A 305 24.62 3.19 14.16
C PRO A 305 26.13 3.44 14.08
N LEU A 306 26.90 2.60 14.78
CA LEU A 306 28.35 2.60 14.68
C LEU A 306 28.72 2.53 13.19
N PRO A 307 29.72 3.31 12.73
CA PRO A 307 30.14 3.27 11.35
C PRO A 307 30.49 1.82 11.00
N LYS A 308 29.66 1.18 10.17
CA LYS A 308 29.93 -0.16 9.68
C LYS A 308 31.27 -0.07 8.95
N LYS A 309 32.27 -0.83 9.41
CA LYS A 309 33.52 -1.02 8.64
C LYS A 309 33.09 -1.38 7.22
N LYS A 310 33.53 -0.61 6.21
CA LYS A 310 33.25 -0.92 4.80
C LYS A 310 33.74 -2.36 4.57
N PRO A 311 32.84 -3.34 4.37
CA PRO A 311 33.30 -4.65 3.98
C PRO A 311 34.01 -4.49 2.64
N ASN A 312 35.05 -5.30 2.37
CA ASN A 312 35.54 -5.42 1.00
C ASN A 312 34.40 -6.08 0.19
N TYR A 313 33.68 -5.28 -0.58
CA TYR A 313 32.70 -5.75 -1.55
C TYR A 313 33.27 -5.50 -2.94
N GLY A 314 33.20 -6.51 -3.80
CA GLY A 314 33.54 -6.37 -5.22
C GLY A 314 32.41 -5.71 -5.99
N SER A 315 32.80 -5.02 -7.07
CA SER A 315 31.87 -4.32 -7.94
C SER A 315 31.11 -5.32 -8.82
N LEU A 316 29.78 -5.15 -8.96
CA LEU A 316 28.98 -5.91 -9.92
C LEU A 316 29.55 -5.79 -11.33
N TRP A 317 29.99 -4.60 -11.73
CA TRP A 317 30.48 -4.31 -13.08
C TRP A 317 31.81 -4.98 -13.44
N SER A 318 32.57 -5.46 -12.45
CA SER A 318 33.78 -6.25 -12.72
C SER A 318 33.50 -7.72 -13.06
N LEU A 319 32.24 -8.17 -13.01
CA LEU A 319 31.85 -9.57 -13.19
C LEU A 319 31.29 -9.80 -14.61
N GLU A 320 32.19 -10.01 -15.58
CA GLU A 320 31.81 -10.21 -17.00
C GLU A 320 31.27 -11.62 -17.31
N GLN A 321 31.36 -12.55 -16.36
CA GLN A 321 30.88 -13.92 -16.54
C GLN A 321 29.34 -13.97 -16.76
N PRO A 322 28.83 -14.97 -17.51
CA PRO A 322 27.41 -15.12 -17.74
C PRO A 322 26.67 -15.48 -16.44
N PHE A 323 25.47 -14.96 -16.28
CA PHE A 323 24.59 -15.30 -15.16
C PHE A 323 23.97 -16.68 -15.37
N TYR A 324 23.86 -17.46 -14.30
CA TYR A 324 23.21 -18.78 -14.31
C TYR A 324 22.48 -19.02 -12.99
N ILE A 325 21.58 -19.99 -12.98
CA ILE A 325 21.03 -20.57 -11.75
C ILE A 325 21.13 -22.09 -11.81
N GLU A 326 21.11 -22.75 -10.66
CA GLU A 326 20.96 -24.20 -10.59
C GLU A 326 19.53 -24.56 -10.21
N LEU A 327 18.84 -25.27 -11.09
CA LEU A 327 17.54 -25.88 -10.82
C LEU A 327 17.77 -27.21 -10.11
N VAL A 328 17.43 -27.28 -8.83
CA VAL A 328 17.73 -28.45 -7.99
C VAL A 328 16.61 -29.48 -8.13
N GLN A 329 15.44 -29.18 -7.56
CA GLN A 329 14.30 -30.08 -7.50
C GLN A 329 12.98 -29.34 -7.37
N GLY A 330 11.87 -30.03 -7.60
CA GLY A 330 10.52 -29.58 -7.29
C GLY A 330 9.88 -30.43 -6.21
N SER A 331 8.76 -29.97 -5.67
CA SER A 331 7.93 -30.74 -4.74
C SER A 331 6.46 -30.37 -4.90
N LYS A 332 5.57 -31.27 -4.45
CA LYS A 332 4.11 -31.06 -4.41
C LYS A 332 3.52 -30.70 -5.78
N VAL A 333 4.06 -31.30 -6.84
CA VAL A 333 3.60 -31.06 -8.21
C VAL A 333 2.44 -32.01 -8.53
N ASN A 334 1.27 -31.43 -8.82
CA ASN A 334 0.08 -32.19 -9.20
C ASN A 334 0.00 -32.31 -10.72
N ALA A 335 0.44 -33.43 -11.28
CA ALA A 335 0.36 -33.74 -12.71
C ALA A 335 0.11 -35.24 -12.93
N ASP A 336 -0.39 -35.61 -14.12
CA ASP A 336 -0.58 -37.02 -14.50
C ASP A 336 0.78 -37.71 -14.72
N GLU A 337 0.97 -38.92 -14.20
CA GLU A 337 2.20 -39.70 -14.28
C GLU A 337 2.72 -39.91 -15.72
N ARG A 338 1.84 -39.83 -16.72
CA ARG A 338 2.20 -39.98 -18.15
C ARG A 338 2.79 -38.71 -18.75
N MET A 339 2.70 -37.59 -18.05
CA MET A 339 3.26 -36.32 -18.48
C MET A 339 4.74 -36.21 -18.11
N LYS A 340 5.43 -35.25 -18.73
CA LYS A 340 6.78 -34.87 -18.33
C LYS A 340 6.80 -33.41 -17.91
N LEU A 341 7.52 -33.13 -16.83
CA LEU A 341 7.69 -31.81 -16.26
C LEU A 341 8.87 -31.09 -16.90
N VAL A 342 8.67 -29.81 -17.19
CA VAL A 342 9.70 -28.89 -17.65
C VAL A 342 9.55 -27.58 -16.90
N VAL A 343 10.68 -26.96 -16.55
CA VAL A 343 10.74 -25.61 -16.00
C VAL A 343 11.30 -24.68 -17.07
N GLN A 344 10.55 -23.65 -17.43
CA GLN A 344 11.04 -22.54 -18.22
C GLN A 344 11.45 -21.38 -17.30
N ALA A 345 12.58 -20.75 -17.59
CA ALA A 345 13.11 -19.61 -16.87
C ALA A 345 13.35 -18.43 -17.83
N GLY A 346 13.06 -17.22 -17.37
CA GLY A 346 13.36 -15.99 -18.09
C GLY A 346 13.75 -14.86 -17.15
N LEU A 347 14.58 -13.95 -17.64
CA LEU A 347 14.99 -12.74 -16.92
C LEU A 347 14.25 -11.53 -17.50
N PHE A 348 13.62 -10.75 -16.63
CA PHE A 348 12.78 -9.63 -17.04
C PHE A 348 13.14 -8.34 -16.30
N HIS A 349 12.99 -7.22 -16.99
CA HIS A 349 12.92 -5.87 -16.44
C HIS A 349 11.59 -5.26 -16.88
N GLY A 350 10.58 -5.31 -16.00
CA GLY A 350 9.21 -4.92 -16.38
C GLY A 350 8.67 -5.91 -17.40
N HIS A 351 8.25 -5.41 -18.56
CA HIS A 351 7.83 -6.24 -19.70
C HIS A 351 9.00 -6.70 -20.58
N GLU A 352 10.17 -6.08 -20.47
CA GLU A 352 11.30 -6.40 -21.33
C GLU A 352 11.97 -7.70 -20.88
N MET A 353 12.12 -8.62 -21.82
CA MET A 353 12.90 -9.84 -21.64
C MET A 353 14.39 -9.52 -21.89
N LEU A 354 15.22 -9.65 -20.85
CA LEU A 354 16.63 -9.22 -20.88
C LEU A 354 17.52 -10.10 -21.77
N CYS A 355 17.16 -11.38 -21.89
CA CYS A 355 17.83 -12.38 -22.73
C CYS A 355 16.83 -13.51 -23.07
N LYS A 356 17.19 -14.40 -24.02
CA LYS A 356 16.32 -15.53 -24.40
C LYS A 356 15.99 -16.41 -23.18
N THR A 357 14.75 -16.93 -23.16
CA THR A 357 14.33 -17.89 -22.13
C THR A 357 15.10 -19.21 -22.23
N VAL A 358 15.24 -19.88 -21.09
CA VAL A 358 15.97 -21.14 -20.95
C VAL A 358 15.02 -22.18 -20.39
N SER A 359 14.99 -23.39 -20.96
CA SER A 359 14.16 -24.50 -20.48
C SER A 359 15.01 -25.63 -19.93
N SER A 360 14.52 -26.27 -18.88
CA SER A 360 15.11 -27.48 -18.32
C SER A 360 14.92 -28.68 -19.26
N SER A 361 15.60 -29.77 -18.93
CA SER A 361 15.32 -31.11 -19.43
C SER A 361 13.92 -31.59 -18.97
N GLU A 362 13.35 -32.52 -19.75
CA GLU A 362 12.09 -33.18 -19.42
C GLU A 362 12.31 -34.23 -18.32
N VAL A 363 11.61 -34.09 -17.18
CA VAL A 363 11.68 -35.02 -16.04
C VAL A 363 10.32 -35.71 -15.85
N ALA A 364 10.32 -36.98 -15.46
CA ALA A 364 9.07 -37.71 -15.18
C ALA A 364 8.36 -37.13 -13.94
N VAL A 365 7.03 -37.17 -13.93
CA VAL A 365 6.26 -36.75 -12.75
C VAL A 365 6.50 -37.74 -11.61
N CYS A 366 6.90 -37.22 -10.44
CA CYS A 366 7.00 -37.95 -9.18
C CYS A 366 6.79 -36.99 -8.00
N SER A 367 6.87 -37.47 -6.76
CA SER A 367 6.68 -36.64 -5.56
C SER A 367 7.73 -35.52 -5.43
N GLU A 368 8.96 -35.81 -5.85
CA GLU A 368 10.11 -34.91 -5.77
C GLU A 368 10.90 -34.96 -7.09
N PRO A 369 10.42 -34.29 -8.16
CA PRO A 369 11.12 -34.27 -9.44
C PRO A 369 12.47 -33.57 -9.30
N VAL A 370 13.55 -34.22 -9.73
CA VAL A 370 14.93 -33.71 -9.61
C VAL A 370 15.46 -33.38 -11.00
N TRP A 371 15.96 -32.15 -11.17
CA TRP A 371 16.63 -31.72 -12.40
C TRP A 371 18.15 -31.67 -12.24
N ARG A 372 18.65 -31.12 -11.13
CA ARG A 372 20.09 -30.83 -10.90
C ARG A 372 20.77 -30.27 -12.14
N GLN A 373 20.13 -29.27 -12.73
CA GLN A 373 20.52 -28.72 -14.01
C GLN A 373 20.87 -27.25 -13.85
N ARG A 374 22.04 -26.88 -14.39
CA ARG A 374 22.42 -25.49 -14.56
C ARG A 374 21.66 -24.87 -15.75
N LEU A 375 21.05 -23.72 -15.53
CA LEU A 375 20.38 -22.90 -16.54
C LEU A 375 21.21 -21.64 -16.77
N ASP A 376 21.90 -21.58 -17.91
CA ASP A 376 22.76 -20.45 -18.31
C ASP A 376 21.97 -19.41 -19.10
N PHE A 377 22.07 -18.15 -18.69
CA PHE A 377 21.43 -17.02 -19.37
C PHE A 377 22.47 -16.26 -20.20
N ASP A 378 22.05 -15.82 -21.38
CA ASP A 378 22.87 -15.04 -22.31
C ASP A 378 22.91 -13.57 -21.89
N ILE A 379 23.42 -13.31 -20.68
CA ILE A 379 23.62 -11.98 -20.09
C ILE A 379 24.75 -12.04 -19.05
N GLY A 380 25.66 -11.06 -19.08
CA GLY A 380 26.72 -10.92 -18.09
C GLY A 380 26.18 -10.50 -16.72
N VAL A 381 26.83 -10.92 -15.63
CA VAL A 381 26.45 -10.50 -14.28
C VAL A 381 26.56 -8.97 -14.10
N CYS A 382 27.55 -8.35 -14.75
CA CYS A 382 27.73 -6.89 -14.79
C CYS A 382 26.56 -6.12 -15.40
N ASP A 383 25.82 -6.75 -16.32
CA ASP A 383 24.73 -6.13 -17.09
C ASP A 383 23.34 -6.33 -16.48
N LEU A 384 23.24 -7.05 -15.36
CA LEU A 384 21.98 -7.24 -14.66
C LEU A 384 21.46 -5.90 -14.10
N PRO A 385 20.29 -5.39 -14.55
CA PRO A 385 19.72 -4.18 -13.98
C PRO A 385 19.24 -4.44 -12.56
N ARG A 386 19.17 -3.37 -11.75
CA ARG A 386 18.79 -3.45 -10.33
C ARG A 386 17.47 -4.21 -10.11
N MET A 387 16.51 -3.97 -11.00
CA MET A 387 15.14 -4.51 -10.90
C MET A 387 14.96 -5.78 -11.74
N ALA A 388 16.04 -6.48 -12.09
CA ALA A 388 15.99 -7.76 -12.78
C ALA A 388 15.23 -8.80 -11.95
N ARG A 389 14.25 -9.45 -12.57
CA ARG A 389 13.41 -10.48 -11.98
C ARG A 389 13.63 -11.79 -12.72
N LEU A 390 13.84 -12.86 -11.97
CA LEU A 390 13.79 -14.22 -12.47
C LEU A 390 12.33 -14.69 -12.43
N CYS A 391 11.79 -15.02 -13.59
CA CYS A 391 10.44 -15.58 -13.74
C CYS A 391 10.57 -17.05 -14.14
N LEU A 392 9.89 -17.92 -13.40
CA LEU A 392 9.92 -19.37 -13.58
C LEU A 392 8.51 -19.88 -13.83
N ALA A 393 8.35 -20.78 -14.79
CA ALA A 393 7.10 -21.49 -15.07
C ALA A 393 7.35 -22.99 -15.09
N LEU A 394 6.59 -23.72 -14.29
CA LEU A 394 6.51 -25.18 -14.31
C LEU A 394 5.34 -25.59 -15.19
N TYR A 395 5.60 -26.44 -16.17
CA TYR A 395 4.58 -26.94 -17.09
C TYR A 395 4.78 -28.42 -17.39
N ALA A 396 3.68 -29.09 -17.74
CA ALA A 396 3.68 -30.47 -18.19
C ALA A 396 3.60 -30.52 -19.73
N VAL A 397 4.44 -31.36 -20.32
CA VAL A 397 4.41 -31.67 -21.75
C VAL A 397 3.52 -32.89 -21.97
N VAL A 398 2.46 -32.72 -22.76
CA VAL A 398 1.53 -33.80 -23.12
C VAL A 398 1.80 -34.25 -24.56
N GLU A 399 2.10 -35.54 -24.73
CA GLU A 399 2.14 -36.15 -26.06
C GLU A 399 0.72 -36.40 -26.56
N LYS A 400 0.25 -35.62 -27.55
CA LYS A 400 -1.04 -35.89 -28.20
C LYS A 400 -0.95 -37.16 -29.04
N ALA A 401 -1.86 -38.10 -28.79
CA ALA A 401 -2.01 -39.32 -29.59
C ALA A 401 -2.23 -38.98 -31.07
N LYS A 402 -1.61 -39.77 -31.96
CA LYS A 402 -1.73 -39.62 -33.41
C LYS A 402 -3.21 -39.74 -33.82
N LYS A 403 -3.78 -38.72 -34.49
CA LYS A 403 -5.00 -38.91 -35.28
C LYS A 403 -4.66 -39.85 -36.45
N ALA A 404 -5.38 -40.97 -36.57
CA ALA A 404 -5.11 -42.08 -37.48
C ALA A 404 -5.18 -41.79 -39.01
N ARG A 405 -5.18 -40.52 -39.46
CA ARG A 405 -5.36 -40.14 -40.87
C ARG A 405 -4.40 -39.07 -41.42
N SER A 406 -3.32 -38.72 -40.72
CA SER A 406 -2.34 -37.72 -41.19
C SER A 406 -1.01 -38.36 -41.57
N THR A 407 -0.61 -38.25 -42.84
CA THR A 407 0.69 -38.70 -43.40
C THR A 407 1.85 -37.73 -43.13
N LYS A 408 1.67 -36.68 -42.31
CA LYS A 408 2.78 -35.79 -41.88
C LYS A 408 3.28 -36.16 -40.49
N LYS A 409 4.51 -36.70 -40.44
CA LYS A 409 5.36 -36.92 -39.26
C LYS A 409 5.56 -35.60 -38.49
N LYS A 410 4.78 -35.35 -37.42
CA LYS A 410 5.16 -34.58 -36.23
C LYS A 410 4.04 -34.72 -35.18
N SER A 411 4.35 -35.32 -34.02
CA SER A 411 3.46 -35.28 -32.86
C SER A 411 3.37 -33.83 -32.39
N LYS A 412 2.17 -33.29 -32.24
CA LYS A 412 1.98 -31.92 -31.71
C LYS A 412 2.01 -32.03 -30.18
N LYS A 413 3.18 -31.78 -29.57
CA LYS A 413 3.30 -31.60 -28.11
C LYS A 413 2.44 -30.40 -27.70
N ALA A 414 1.76 -30.51 -26.57
CA ALA A 414 1.01 -29.41 -25.98
C ALA A 414 1.55 -29.17 -24.57
N ASP A 415 1.85 -27.92 -24.28
CA ASP A 415 2.36 -27.48 -22.99
C ASP A 415 1.16 -27.11 -22.11
N CYS A 416 1.10 -27.70 -20.92
CA CYS A 416 0.08 -27.47 -19.92
C CYS A 416 0.71 -26.73 -18.74
N PRO A 417 0.50 -25.42 -18.59
CA PRO A 417 1.07 -24.68 -17.47
C PRO A 417 0.48 -25.18 -16.15
N ILE A 418 1.33 -25.38 -15.15
CA ILE A 418 0.96 -25.88 -13.81
C ILE A 418 1.06 -24.74 -12.80
N ALA A 419 2.22 -24.10 -12.74
CA ALA A 419 2.52 -23.09 -11.74
C ALA A 419 3.59 -22.11 -12.21
N TRP A 420 3.62 -20.92 -11.63
CA TRP A 420 4.63 -19.89 -11.90
C TRP A 420 5.12 -19.26 -10.59
N VAL A 421 6.35 -18.72 -10.61
CA VAL A 421 6.89 -17.94 -9.49
C VAL A 421 7.90 -16.92 -10.01
N ASN A 422 7.89 -15.73 -9.41
CA ASN A 422 8.83 -14.67 -9.72
C ASN A 422 9.67 -14.35 -8.48
N VAL A 423 10.94 -14.02 -8.67
CA VAL A 423 11.84 -13.61 -7.59
C VAL A 423 12.83 -12.55 -8.08
N MET A 424 13.08 -11.54 -7.26
CA MET A 424 14.11 -10.54 -7.55
C MET A 424 15.51 -11.15 -7.45
N LEU A 425 16.39 -10.82 -8.41
CA LEU A 425 17.80 -11.25 -8.36
C LEU A 425 18.59 -10.53 -7.26
N PHE A 426 18.22 -9.28 -6.97
CA PHE A 426 18.76 -8.50 -5.88
C PHE A 426 17.78 -8.47 -4.71
N ASP A 427 18.27 -8.47 -3.48
CA ASP A 427 17.44 -8.26 -2.29
C ASP A 427 17.11 -6.76 -2.07
N TYR A 428 16.40 -6.43 -0.99
CA TYR A 428 16.04 -5.05 -0.65
C TYR A 428 17.23 -4.19 -0.18
N LYS A 429 18.38 -4.81 0.10
CA LYS A 429 19.65 -4.17 0.51
C LYS A 429 20.63 -4.04 -0.66
N ASP A 430 20.14 -4.21 -1.88
CA ASP A 430 20.92 -4.13 -3.13
C ASP A 430 21.93 -5.28 -3.28
N GLN A 431 21.85 -6.35 -2.49
CA GLN A 431 22.76 -7.49 -2.59
C GLN A 431 22.25 -8.50 -3.64
N LEU A 432 23.14 -8.97 -4.51
CA LEU A 432 22.84 -10.09 -5.41
C LEU A 432 22.59 -11.35 -4.57
N LYS A 433 21.46 -12.02 -4.79
CA LYS A 433 21.10 -13.24 -4.06
C LYS A 433 22.08 -14.36 -4.37
N THR A 434 22.38 -15.17 -3.36
CA THR A 434 23.28 -16.33 -3.44
C THR A 434 22.72 -17.47 -2.58
N GLY A 435 23.09 -18.71 -2.92
CA GLY A 435 22.68 -19.89 -2.16
C GLY A 435 21.30 -20.42 -2.52
N GLU A 436 20.89 -21.46 -1.79
CA GLU A 436 19.66 -22.20 -2.05
C GLU A 436 18.42 -21.44 -1.54
N CYS A 437 17.34 -21.47 -2.32
CA CYS A 437 16.03 -21.00 -1.88
C CYS A 437 14.90 -21.89 -2.38
N CYS A 438 13.87 -22.05 -1.54
CA CYS A 438 12.64 -22.76 -1.86
C CYS A 438 11.55 -21.75 -2.24
N LEU A 439 11.08 -21.83 -3.48
CA LEU A 439 10.12 -20.92 -4.09
C LEU A 439 8.75 -21.60 -4.21
N HIS A 440 7.81 -21.23 -3.33
CA HIS A 440 6.43 -21.71 -3.40
C HIS A 440 5.68 -20.96 -4.50
N MET A 441 5.12 -21.72 -5.43
CA MET A 441 4.60 -21.23 -6.70
C MET A 441 3.10 -20.91 -6.64
N TRP A 442 2.67 -20.03 -7.52
CA TRP A 442 1.27 -19.70 -7.78
C TRP A 442 0.71 -20.60 -8.88
N SER A 443 -0.56 -20.99 -8.78
CA SER A 443 -1.21 -21.77 -9.83
C SER A 443 -1.20 -21.02 -11.17
N SER A 444 -0.94 -21.76 -12.23
CA SER A 444 -1.01 -21.26 -13.60
C SER A 444 -2.13 -21.97 -14.35
N PHE A 445 -2.77 -21.25 -15.28
CA PHE A 445 -3.86 -21.78 -16.08
C PHE A 445 -3.56 -21.53 -17.56
N PRO A 446 -4.01 -22.40 -18.48
CA PRO A 446 -3.83 -22.18 -19.92
C PRO A 446 -4.50 -20.88 -20.35
N ASP A 447 -3.72 -19.95 -20.91
CA ASP A 447 -4.22 -18.71 -21.52
C ASP A 447 -4.39 -18.88 -23.04
N GLU A 448 -5.24 -18.07 -23.66
CA GLU A 448 -5.47 -18.03 -25.11
C GLU A 448 -4.19 -17.71 -25.89
N LYS A 449 -3.27 -16.96 -25.28
CA LYS A 449 -1.97 -16.58 -25.86
C LYS A 449 -0.91 -17.67 -25.81
N GLY A 450 -1.10 -18.70 -24.97
CA GLY A 450 -0.13 -19.78 -24.78
C GLY A 450 1.20 -19.34 -24.13
N GLU A 451 1.24 -18.19 -23.47
CA GLU A 451 2.39 -17.72 -22.70
C GLU A 451 2.52 -18.51 -21.39
N LEU A 452 3.71 -19.04 -21.11
CA LEU A 452 3.95 -19.87 -19.91
C LEU A 452 4.42 -19.04 -18.71
N LEU A 453 5.23 -18.01 -18.95
CA LEU A 453 5.79 -17.13 -17.92
C LEU A 453 4.84 -15.99 -17.60
N ASN A 454 4.79 -15.57 -16.33
CA ASN A 454 3.94 -14.46 -15.89
C ASN A 454 4.77 -13.35 -15.23
N PRO A 455 5.49 -12.51 -16.02
CA PRO A 455 6.36 -11.48 -15.47
C PRO A 455 5.60 -10.41 -14.67
N MET A 456 4.34 -10.13 -15.01
CA MET A 456 3.46 -9.19 -14.28
C MET A 456 3.01 -9.71 -12.91
N GLY A 457 3.17 -11.00 -12.65
CA GLY A 457 2.83 -11.62 -11.38
C GLY A 457 3.69 -11.11 -10.22
N THR A 458 3.16 -11.25 -9.00
CA THR A 458 3.87 -10.86 -7.77
C THR A 458 5.23 -11.58 -7.62
N VAL A 459 6.18 -10.90 -6.99
CA VAL A 459 7.49 -11.47 -6.59
C VAL A 459 7.45 -12.14 -5.22
N GLN A 460 6.29 -12.10 -4.55
CA GLN A 460 6.07 -12.78 -3.28
C GLN A 460 5.81 -14.27 -3.54
N CYS A 461 6.46 -15.14 -2.76
CA CYS A 461 6.17 -16.57 -2.78
C CYS A 461 4.73 -16.82 -2.29
N ASN A 462 4.13 -17.91 -2.75
CA ASN A 462 2.81 -18.30 -2.31
C ASN A 462 2.82 -18.61 -0.80
N PRO A 463 2.01 -17.91 0.03
CA PRO A 463 2.00 -18.13 1.47
C PRO A 463 1.40 -19.49 1.87
N ASN A 464 0.66 -20.17 0.99
CA ASN A 464 0.13 -21.52 1.23
C ASN A 464 1.23 -22.57 0.97
N THR A 465 2.23 -22.61 1.84
CA THR A 465 3.40 -23.50 1.72
C THR A 465 3.05 -24.98 1.81
N GLU A 466 1.94 -25.32 2.46
CA GLU A 466 1.50 -26.70 2.65
C GLU A 466 1.02 -27.33 1.34
N SER A 467 0.24 -26.61 0.54
CA SER A 467 -0.41 -27.14 -0.67
C SER A 467 0.23 -26.69 -1.98
N ALA A 468 0.98 -25.58 -1.98
CA ALA A 468 1.56 -25.05 -3.21
C ALA A 468 2.69 -25.94 -3.74
N ALA A 469 2.76 -26.10 -5.07
CA ALA A 469 3.95 -26.63 -5.73
C ALA A 469 5.15 -25.72 -5.41
N ALA A 470 6.32 -26.30 -5.24
CA ALA A 470 7.53 -25.53 -4.93
C ALA A 470 8.71 -25.97 -5.80
N LEU A 471 9.60 -25.01 -6.10
CA LEU A 471 10.87 -25.25 -6.76
C LEU A 471 12.01 -24.85 -5.82
N VAL A 472 13.03 -25.70 -5.74
CA VAL A 472 14.29 -25.40 -5.08
C VAL A 472 15.29 -25.00 -6.16
N ILE A 473 15.81 -23.78 -6.05
CA ILE A 473 16.87 -23.27 -6.93
C ILE A 473 18.06 -22.83 -6.07
N CYS A 474 19.25 -22.80 -6.67
CA CYS A 474 20.43 -22.20 -6.07
C CYS A 474 20.91 -21.03 -6.92
N PHE A 475 21.03 -19.86 -6.29
CA PHE A 475 21.68 -18.71 -6.89
C PHE A 475 23.21 -18.84 -6.81
N PRO A 476 23.93 -18.42 -7.85
CA PRO A 476 25.36 -18.67 -7.97
C PRO A 476 26.18 -17.84 -6.98
N SER A 477 27.21 -18.45 -6.37
CA SER A 477 28.23 -17.70 -5.64
C SER A 477 29.27 -17.16 -6.62
N VAL A 478 28.96 -16.03 -7.26
CA VAL A 478 29.79 -15.41 -8.32
C VAL A 478 31.11 -14.83 -7.82
N ALA A 479 31.23 -14.57 -6.52
CA ALA A 479 32.43 -14.05 -5.87
C ALA A 479 32.57 -14.62 -4.45
N ALA A 480 33.74 -14.49 -3.84
CA ALA A 480 34.01 -14.93 -2.46
C ALA A 480 33.40 -14.01 -1.39
N HIS A 481 33.07 -12.77 -1.76
CA HIS A 481 32.41 -11.78 -0.91
C HIS A 481 31.00 -11.47 -1.46
N PRO A 482 30.10 -10.92 -0.63
CA PRO A 482 28.83 -10.37 -1.09
C PRO A 482 29.02 -9.38 -2.25
N VAL A 483 28.16 -9.47 -3.26
CA VAL A 483 28.14 -8.56 -4.41
C VAL A 483 26.92 -7.64 -4.26
N TYR A 484 27.14 -6.34 -4.35
CA TYR A 484 26.09 -5.34 -4.27
C TYR A 484 25.91 -4.63 -5.60
N TYR A 485 24.68 -4.21 -5.88
CA TYR A 485 24.40 -3.32 -6.98
C TYR A 485 25.16 -2.00 -6.77
N PRO A 486 25.71 -1.39 -7.84
CA PRO A 486 26.43 -0.13 -7.76
C PRO A 486 25.62 0.96 -7.05
N SER A 487 26.31 1.74 -6.21
CA SER A 487 25.69 2.87 -5.53
C SER A 487 25.22 3.92 -6.53
N PHE A 488 24.32 4.79 -6.08
CA PHE A 488 23.82 5.88 -6.91
C PHE A 488 24.94 6.81 -7.41
N GLU A 489 25.94 7.10 -6.56
CA GLU A 489 27.09 7.93 -6.93
C GLU A 489 27.91 7.28 -8.07
N GLN A 490 28.18 5.97 -7.97
CA GLN A 490 28.90 5.23 -9.02
C GLN A 490 28.15 5.19 -10.35
N LEU A 491 26.82 5.08 -10.31
CA LEU A 491 25.97 5.16 -11.51
C LEU A 491 26.09 6.53 -12.18
N LEU A 492 26.06 7.61 -11.41
CA LEU A 492 26.20 8.96 -11.95
C LEU A 492 27.60 9.22 -12.51
N GLU A 493 28.65 8.73 -11.85
CA GLU A 493 30.02 8.84 -12.35
C GLU A 493 30.19 8.11 -13.69
N LEU A 494 29.72 6.87 -13.80
CA LEU A 494 29.77 6.11 -15.06
C LEU A 494 28.94 6.78 -16.15
N GLY A 495 27.72 7.25 -15.81
CA GLY A 495 26.83 7.93 -16.74
C GLY A 495 27.43 9.20 -17.33
N ARG A 496 28.12 10.00 -16.50
CA ARG A 496 28.84 11.22 -16.93
C ARG A 496 30.05 10.90 -17.81
N ASN A 497 30.79 9.84 -17.50
CA ASN A 497 31.94 9.42 -18.30
C ASN A 497 31.53 8.87 -19.68
N GLY A 498 30.30 8.35 -19.80
CA GLY A 498 29.70 7.89 -21.04
C GLY A 498 29.05 9.00 -21.88
N GLU A 499 29.05 10.26 -21.42
CA GLU A 499 28.50 11.38 -22.18
C GLU A 499 29.32 11.64 -23.44
N GLN A 500 28.75 11.28 -24.59
CA GLN A 500 29.29 11.69 -25.88
C GLN A 500 29.10 13.21 -26.04
N PRO A 501 30.08 13.94 -26.63
CA PRO A 501 29.91 15.35 -26.96
C PRO A 501 28.63 15.56 -27.76
N ARG A 502 27.86 16.61 -27.45
CA ARG A 502 26.70 17.00 -28.26
C ARG A 502 27.15 17.08 -29.73
N ALA A 503 26.65 16.17 -30.57
CA ALA A 503 26.87 16.28 -32.00
C ALA A 503 26.35 17.65 -32.46
N ALA A 504 27.11 18.32 -33.33
CA ALA A 504 26.69 19.60 -33.90
C ALA A 504 25.29 19.47 -34.52
N PRO A 505 24.48 20.55 -34.54
CA PRO A 505 23.06 20.48 -34.83
C PRO A 505 22.80 20.33 -36.33
N GLU A 506 23.13 19.21 -36.96
CA GLU A 506 23.02 19.10 -38.42
C GLU A 506 22.48 17.73 -38.88
N ASP A 507 21.16 17.56 -38.77
CA ASP A 507 20.33 17.12 -39.90
C ASP A 507 18.86 17.51 -39.65
N SER A 508 18.27 18.34 -40.52
CA SER A 508 16.85 18.73 -40.38
C SER A 508 15.91 17.53 -40.57
N GLU A 509 16.38 16.51 -41.29
CA GLU A 509 15.64 15.30 -41.58
C GLU A 509 15.54 14.38 -40.35
N GLU A 510 16.64 14.17 -39.62
CA GLU A 510 16.63 13.39 -38.36
C GLU A 510 15.71 14.02 -37.30
N LYS A 511 15.67 15.35 -37.20
CA LYS A 511 14.75 16.06 -36.29
C LYS A 511 13.29 15.89 -36.69
N LEU A 512 13.00 15.91 -37.99
CA LEU A 512 11.65 15.67 -38.49
C LEU A 512 11.22 14.23 -38.22
N GLN A 513 12.10 13.27 -38.49
CA GLN A 513 11.86 11.85 -38.23
C GLN A 513 11.66 11.58 -36.73
N LEU A 514 12.48 12.18 -35.85
CA LEU A 514 12.28 12.10 -34.41
C LEU A 514 10.88 12.59 -34.01
N LYS A 515 10.48 13.76 -34.51
CA LYS A 515 9.16 14.32 -34.21
C LYS A 515 8.03 13.38 -34.64
N GLU A 516 8.11 12.80 -35.84
CA GLU A 516 7.14 11.81 -36.32
C GLU A 516 7.09 10.58 -35.41
N ILE A 517 8.24 10.06 -34.98
CA ILE A 517 8.33 8.91 -34.06
C ILE A 517 7.69 9.24 -32.69
N LEU A 518 7.96 10.43 -32.15
CA LEU A 518 7.43 10.85 -30.86
C LEU A 518 5.92 11.10 -30.90
N GLU A 519 5.38 11.62 -32.01
CA GLU A 519 3.94 11.86 -32.19
C GLU A 519 3.11 10.59 -32.42
N ARG A 520 3.74 9.46 -32.78
CA ARG A 520 3.02 8.16 -32.88
C ARG A 520 2.41 7.77 -31.53
N ARG A 521 1.26 7.10 -31.56
CA ARG A 521 0.61 6.58 -30.34
C ARG A 521 1.54 5.60 -29.61
N SER A 522 1.46 5.55 -28.28
CA SER A 522 2.39 4.81 -27.40
C SER A 522 2.44 3.29 -27.63
N HIS A 523 1.50 2.71 -28.39
CA HIS A 523 1.42 1.27 -28.66
C HIS A 523 2.07 0.83 -29.98
N THR A 524 2.64 1.76 -30.75
CA THR A 524 3.30 1.41 -32.01
C THR A 524 4.71 0.91 -31.71
N GLU A 525 5.01 -0.33 -32.09
CA GLU A 525 6.37 -0.87 -32.00
C GLU A 525 7.35 -0.03 -32.84
N LEU A 526 8.49 0.30 -32.24
CA LEU A 526 9.57 1.03 -32.91
C LEU A 526 10.55 0.04 -33.53
N TYR A 527 10.95 0.32 -34.76
CA TYR A 527 12.01 -0.44 -35.41
C TYR A 527 13.38 -0.13 -34.78
N GLU A 528 14.35 -1.06 -34.87
CA GLU A 528 15.67 -0.89 -34.23
C GLU A 528 16.38 0.42 -34.65
N HIS A 529 16.32 0.80 -35.93
CA HIS A 529 16.89 2.06 -36.40
C HIS A 529 16.21 3.31 -35.79
N GLU A 530 14.91 3.23 -35.48
CA GLU A 530 14.17 4.30 -34.81
C GLU A 530 14.58 4.39 -33.33
N LYS A 531 14.78 3.24 -32.67
CA LYS A 531 15.29 3.18 -31.30
C LYS A 531 16.68 3.80 -31.20
N ASP A 532 17.57 3.46 -32.12
CA ASP A 532 18.92 4.01 -32.17
C ASP A 532 18.89 5.54 -32.37
N LEU A 533 18.00 6.05 -33.23
CA LEU A 533 17.81 7.50 -33.43
C LEU A 533 17.29 8.18 -32.15
N VAL A 534 16.26 7.65 -31.52
CA VAL A 534 15.69 8.20 -30.28
C VAL A 534 16.73 8.17 -29.15
N TRP A 535 17.53 7.11 -29.04
CA TRP A 535 18.63 7.05 -28.07
C TRP A 535 19.73 8.06 -28.39
N LYS A 536 20.14 8.20 -29.66
CA LYS A 536 21.11 9.19 -30.14
C LYS A 536 20.67 10.60 -29.75
N MET A 537 19.39 10.93 -29.94
CA MET A 537 18.81 12.26 -29.71
C MET A 537 18.24 12.47 -28.29
N ARG A 538 18.56 11.61 -27.31
CA ARG A 538 18.02 11.65 -25.93
C ARG A 538 18.10 13.03 -25.23
N TYR A 539 19.14 13.82 -25.50
CA TYR A 539 19.28 15.17 -24.96
C TYR A 539 18.32 16.18 -25.62
N ASP A 540 18.09 16.06 -26.93
CA ASP A 540 17.09 16.86 -27.64
C ASP A 540 15.67 16.52 -27.16
N ILE A 541 15.41 15.23 -26.87
CA ILE A 541 14.13 14.79 -26.29
C ILE A 541 13.93 15.43 -24.91
N ARG A 542 14.94 15.39 -24.03
CA ARG A 542 14.86 16.05 -22.71
C ARG A 542 14.53 17.54 -22.85
N ASP A 543 15.22 18.23 -23.77
CA ASP A 543 15.15 19.69 -23.90
C ASP A 543 13.88 20.17 -24.63
N GLN A 544 13.37 19.41 -25.61
CA GLN A 544 12.26 19.84 -26.49
C GLN A 544 10.96 19.04 -26.30
N TYR A 545 11.04 17.79 -25.83
CA TYR A 545 9.92 16.86 -25.72
C TYR A 545 9.90 16.07 -24.40
N PRO A 546 9.92 16.75 -23.24
CA PRO A 546 10.08 16.07 -21.95
C PRO A 546 8.99 15.03 -21.63
N GLN A 547 7.78 15.22 -22.17
CA GLN A 547 6.66 14.27 -22.07
C GLN A 547 6.94 12.90 -22.72
N ALA A 548 7.97 12.79 -23.57
CA ALA A 548 8.35 11.55 -24.24
C ALA A 548 9.30 10.66 -23.43
N LEU A 549 9.53 10.95 -22.15
CA LEU A 549 10.40 10.16 -21.27
C LEU A 549 10.03 8.67 -21.26
N ALA A 550 8.74 8.34 -21.21
CA ALA A 550 8.26 6.95 -21.25
C ALA A 550 8.77 6.19 -22.49
N LYS A 551 8.73 6.82 -23.67
CA LYS A 551 9.26 6.23 -24.91
C LYS A 551 10.77 6.01 -24.83
N LEU A 552 11.51 6.98 -24.30
CA LEU A 552 12.96 6.87 -24.14
C LEU A 552 13.34 5.73 -23.19
N LEU A 553 12.59 5.57 -22.10
CA LEU A 553 12.81 4.49 -21.12
C LEU A 553 12.51 3.11 -21.72
N ILE A 554 11.46 2.98 -22.54
CA ILE A 554 11.09 1.73 -23.21
C ILE A 554 12.19 1.26 -24.18
N ILE A 555 12.88 2.18 -24.86
CA ILE A 555 13.93 1.83 -25.81
C ILE A 555 15.32 1.68 -25.19
N THR A 556 15.48 2.08 -23.92
CA THR A 556 16.76 2.02 -23.22
C THR A 556 17.15 0.54 -23.08
N LYS A 557 18.40 0.21 -23.41
CA LYS A 557 18.90 -1.16 -23.28
C LYS A 557 19.20 -1.47 -21.82
N TRP A 558 18.21 -1.97 -21.08
CA TRP A 558 18.33 -2.27 -19.65
C TRP A 558 19.25 -3.46 -19.34
N ASN A 559 19.61 -4.24 -20.35
CA ASN A 559 20.63 -5.28 -20.31
C ASN A 559 22.04 -4.77 -20.66
N LYS A 560 22.27 -3.46 -20.61
CA LYS A 560 23.58 -2.84 -20.79
C LYS A 560 23.81 -1.78 -19.72
N HIS A 561 24.69 -2.07 -18.75
CA HIS A 561 24.85 -1.21 -17.58
C HIS A 561 25.35 0.22 -17.90
N GLU A 562 26.12 0.40 -18.97
CA GLU A 562 26.54 1.72 -19.46
C GLU A 562 25.35 2.59 -19.91
N ASP A 563 24.41 1.99 -20.63
CA ASP A 563 23.23 2.69 -21.16
C ASP A 563 22.29 3.04 -19.99
N VAL A 564 22.11 2.11 -19.05
CA VAL A 564 21.40 2.36 -17.79
C VAL A 564 22.03 3.53 -17.03
N ALA A 565 23.34 3.54 -16.83
CA ALA A 565 24.04 4.62 -16.12
C ALA A 565 23.85 5.99 -16.81
N GLN A 566 23.94 6.04 -18.14
CA GLN A 566 23.66 7.25 -18.91
C GLN A 566 22.21 7.72 -18.76
N MET A 567 21.24 6.80 -18.80
CA MET A 567 19.82 7.14 -18.62
C MET A 567 19.54 7.67 -17.22
N ILE A 568 20.08 7.03 -16.16
CA ILE A 568 19.92 7.49 -14.78
C ILE A 568 20.59 8.85 -14.56
N SER A 569 21.75 9.10 -15.16
CA SER A 569 22.40 10.41 -15.15
C SER A 569 21.53 11.48 -15.84
N LEU A 570 21.01 11.16 -17.03
CA LEU A 570 20.13 12.05 -17.80
C LEU A 570 18.87 12.43 -17.00
N LEU A 571 18.28 11.45 -16.29
CA LEU A 571 17.09 11.63 -15.45
C LEU A 571 17.28 12.70 -14.36
N GLN A 572 18.50 12.90 -13.85
CA GLN A 572 18.77 13.95 -12.84
C GLN A 572 18.56 15.36 -13.36
N THR A 573 18.68 15.54 -14.67
CA THR A 573 18.47 16.83 -15.34
C THR A 573 17.13 16.90 -16.07
N TRP A 574 16.31 15.86 -15.98
CA TRP A 574 15.04 15.80 -16.69
C TRP A 574 14.04 16.81 -16.08
N PRO A 575 13.37 17.63 -16.89
CA PRO A 575 12.38 18.57 -16.37
C PRO A 575 11.17 17.82 -15.83
N GLU A 576 10.50 18.42 -14.85
CA GLU A 576 9.32 17.81 -14.22
C GLU A 576 8.22 17.49 -15.24
N LEU A 577 7.56 16.34 -15.04
CA LEU A 577 6.52 15.88 -15.94
C LEU A 577 5.12 16.37 -15.56
N PRO A 578 4.23 16.56 -16.56
CA PRO A 578 2.80 16.62 -16.31
C PRO A 578 2.30 15.36 -15.60
N VAL A 579 1.22 15.51 -14.84
CA VAL A 579 0.66 14.47 -13.96
C VAL A 579 0.40 13.16 -14.67
N LEU A 580 -0.22 13.19 -15.85
CA LEU A 580 -0.58 11.98 -16.60
C LEU A 580 0.67 11.21 -17.05
N ASN A 581 1.71 11.91 -17.49
CA ASN A 581 2.98 11.30 -17.88
C ASN A 581 3.73 10.75 -16.66
N ALA A 582 3.69 11.44 -15.52
CA ALA A 582 4.28 10.93 -14.29
C ALA A 582 3.56 9.66 -13.79
N LEU A 583 2.23 9.60 -13.92
CA LEU A 583 1.45 8.40 -13.58
C LEU A 583 1.76 7.21 -14.49
N GLU A 584 1.99 7.45 -15.80
CA GLU A 584 2.42 6.41 -16.76
C GLU A 584 3.73 5.73 -16.30
N LEU A 585 4.68 6.51 -15.78
CA LEU A 585 5.97 6.01 -15.30
C LEU A 585 5.91 5.17 -14.01
N LEU A 586 4.75 5.04 -13.39
CA LEU A 586 4.56 4.13 -12.26
C LEU A 586 4.00 2.76 -12.70
N ASP A 587 3.67 2.60 -13.98
CA ASP A 587 3.22 1.32 -14.52
C ASP A 587 4.30 0.22 -14.41
N PHE A 588 3.87 -1.04 -14.49
CA PHE A 588 4.75 -2.21 -14.45
C PHE A 588 5.87 -2.19 -15.50
N SER A 589 5.65 -1.49 -16.62
CA SER A 589 6.64 -1.24 -17.67
C SER A 589 7.92 -0.55 -17.17
N PHE A 590 7.86 0.20 -16.06
CA PHE A 590 8.93 1.06 -15.57
C PHE A 590 9.34 0.70 -14.13
N PRO A 591 9.93 -0.48 -13.89
CA PRO A 591 10.19 -0.95 -12.54
C PRO A 591 11.37 -0.24 -11.85
N ASP A 592 12.19 0.50 -12.59
CA ASP A 592 13.40 1.14 -12.03
C ASP A 592 13.08 2.13 -10.90
N ARG A 593 13.82 2.01 -9.78
CA ARG A 593 13.55 2.77 -8.56
C ARG A 593 13.77 4.28 -8.72
N TYR A 594 14.68 4.71 -9.60
CA TYR A 594 14.97 6.13 -9.81
C TYR A 594 13.92 6.74 -10.73
N VAL A 595 13.43 5.98 -11.72
CA VAL A 595 12.27 6.35 -12.54
C VAL A 595 11.03 6.52 -11.65
N GLY A 596 10.74 5.55 -10.79
CA GLY A 596 9.65 5.63 -9.81
C GLY A 596 9.80 6.84 -8.88
N SER A 597 11.00 7.07 -8.33
CA SER A 597 11.25 8.25 -7.48
C SER A 597 11.05 9.58 -8.22
N PHE A 598 11.47 9.67 -9.49
CA PHE A 598 11.27 10.85 -10.31
C PHE A 598 9.78 11.13 -10.59
N ALA A 599 9.03 10.07 -10.91
CA ALA A 599 7.58 10.14 -11.08
C ALA A 599 6.89 10.62 -9.80
N ILE A 600 7.19 10.02 -8.64
CA ILE A 600 6.62 10.44 -7.35
C ILE A 600 7.00 11.88 -6.99
N ASN A 601 8.22 12.33 -7.30
CA ASN A 601 8.62 13.71 -7.07
C ASN A 601 7.79 14.71 -7.90
N SER A 602 7.40 14.35 -9.12
CA SER A 602 6.47 15.15 -9.93
C SER A 602 5.06 15.17 -9.33
N LEU A 603 4.61 14.07 -8.73
CA LEU A 603 3.30 13.98 -8.06
C LEU A 603 3.25 14.70 -6.70
N LYS A 604 4.40 14.91 -6.02
CA LYS A 604 4.44 15.59 -4.71
C LYS A 604 3.85 17.00 -4.72
N LYS A 605 3.81 17.67 -5.88
CA LYS A 605 3.23 19.03 -6.03
C LYS A 605 1.72 19.05 -6.24
N LEU A 606 1.10 17.89 -6.44
CA LEU A 606 -0.34 17.80 -6.63
C LEU A 606 -1.13 18.29 -5.42
N THR A 607 -2.29 18.88 -5.67
CA THR A 607 -3.24 19.18 -4.61
C THR A 607 -3.80 17.88 -4.03
N ASP A 608 -4.33 17.93 -2.81
CA ASP A 608 -4.95 16.74 -2.20
C ASP A 608 -6.16 16.24 -2.99
N ASP A 609 -6.90 17.13 -3.67
CA ASP A 609 -8.02 16.75 -4.54
C ASP A 609 -7.53 16.00 -5.79
N ASP A 610 -6.43 16.45 -6.41
CA ASP A 610 -5.84 15.75 -7.55
C ASP A 610 -5.34 14.36 -7.14
N VAL A 611 -4.63 14.26 -6.00
CA VAL A 611 -4.17 12.96 -5.47
C VAL A 611 -5.36 12.05 -5.17
N PHE A 612 -6.44 12.60 -4.60
CA PHE A 612 -7.65 11.85 -4.29
C PHE A 612 -8.30 11.26 -5.55
N GLN A 613 -8.32 12.00 -6.66
CA GLN A 613 -8.87 11.55 -7.94
C GLN A 613 -8.15 10.31 -8.51
N TYR A 614 -6.84 10.19 -8.26
CA TYR A 614 -6.01 9.08 -8.73
C TYR A 614 -5.67 8.05 -7.64
N LEU A 615 -6.24 8.19 -6.43
CA LEU A 615 -5.84 7.41 -5.26
C LEU A 615 -6.00 5.91 -5.48
N LEU A 616 -7.08 5.48 -6.13
CA LEU A 616 -7.31 4.08 -6.45
C LEU A 616 -6.21 3.53 -7.37
N GLN A 617 -5.87 4.24 -8.45
CA GLN A 617 -4.84 3.84 -9.39
C GLN A 617 -3.47 3.77 -8.71
N LEU A 618 -3.14 4.75 -7.87
CA LEU A 618 -1.91 4.73 -7.07
C LEU A 618 -1.83 3.52 -6.12
N VAL A 619 -2.95 3.12 -5.52
CA VAL A 619 -3.02 1.89 -4.71
C VAL A 619 -2.83 0.63 -5.57
N GLN A 620 -3.39 0.59 -6.78
CA GLN A 620 -3.20 -0.56 -7.69
C GLN A 620 -1.74 -0.71 -8.10
N VAL A 621 -1.05 0.40 -8.33
CA VAL A 621 0.35 0.41 -8.74
C VAL A 621 1.31 -0.12 -7.65
N LEU A 622 0.95 -0.03 -6.37
CA LEU A 622 1.72 -0.67 -5.28
C LEU A 622 1.93 -2.18 -5.49
N LYS A 623 1.13 -2.84 -6.33
CA LYS A 623 1.26 -4.26 -6.67
C LYS A 623 2.48 -4.54 -7.57
N TYR A 624 2.92 -3.56 -8.34
CA TYR A 624 4.08 -3.69 -9.25
C TYR A 624 5.42 -3.43 -8.55
N GLU A 625 5.37 -2.78 -7.39
CA GLU A 625 6.54 -2.55 -6.57
C GLU A 625 7.18 -3.86 -6.12
N SER A 626 8.49 -3.97 -6.25
CA SER A 626 9.21 -5.21 -5.93
C SER A 626 9.56 -5.33 -4.45
N TYR A 627 9.72 -4.20 -3.75
CA TYR A 627 10.07 -4.12 -2.33
C TYR A 627 8.99 -3.39 -1.54
N LEU A 628 8.91 -3.63 -0.24
CA LEU A 628 7.95 -3.02 0.66
C LEU A 628 8.24 -1.53 0.85
N ASP A 629 9.50 -1.17 1.09
CA ASP A 629 9.96 0.21 1.28
C ASP A 629 10.22 0.90 -0.06
N CYS A 630 9.19 1.53 -0.62
CA CYS A 630 9.28 2.32 -1.85
C CYS A 630 8.77 3.76 -1.67
N GLU A 631 9.14 4.65 -2.59
CA GLU A 631 8.74 6.07 -2.53
C GLU A 631 7.22 6.25 -2.67
N LEU A 632 6.54 5.40 -3.44
CA LEU A 632 5.09 5.44 -3.57
C LEU A 632 4.40 5.14 -2.23
N THR A 633 4.86 4.12 -1.49
CA THR A 633 4.31 3.79 -0.16
C THR A 633 4.47 4.96 0.82
N LYS A 634 5.66 5.59 0.85
CA LYS A 634 5.91 6.76 1.70
C LYS A 634 5.04 7.95 1.31
N PHE A 635 4.91 8.22 0.01
CA PHE A 635 4.07 9.29 -0.51
C PHE A 635 2.60 9.10 -0.12
N LEU A 636 2.06 7.90 -0.30
CA LEU A 636 0.67 7.58 0.06
C LEU A 636 0.43 7.70 1.56
N LEU A 637 1.34 7.14 2.39
CA LEU A 637 1.25 7.28 3.84
C LEU A 637 1.38 8.73 4.30
N GLU A 638 2.29 9.50 3.69
CA GLU A 638 2.47 10.92 3.99
C GLU A 638 1.19 11.72 3.72
N ARG A 639 0.57 11.53 2.55
CA ARG A 639 -0.69 12.19 2.18
C ARG A 639 -1.85 11.73 3.08
N ALA A 640 -1.98 10.43 3.32
CA ALA A 640 -3.02 9.87 4.19
C ALA A 640 -2.93 10.33 5.65
N LEU A 641 -1.72 10.51 6.16
CA LEU A 641 -1.47 11.01 7.51
C LEU A 641 -1.57 12.53 7.62
N SER A 642 -1.58 13.25 6.50
CA SER A 642 -1.71 14.72 6.45
C SER A 642 -3.11 15.17 6.04
N ASN A 643 -3.95 14.26 5.53
CA ASN A 643 -5.33 14.53 5.13
C ASN A 643 -6.22 13.33 5.48
N ARG A 644 -7.17 13.52 6.41
CA ARG A 644 -8.00 12.42 6.92
C ARG A 644 -8.90 11.79 5.86
N LYS A 645 -9.37 12.57 4.88
CA LYS A 645 -10.17 12.05 3.76
C LYS A 645 -9.34 11.08 2.91
N ILE A 646 -8.13 11.49 2.50
CA ILE A 646 -7.22 10.59 1.74
C ILE A 646 -6.93 9.33 2.57
N GLY A 647 -6.62 9.49 3.87
CA GLY A 647 -6.33 8.33 4.72
C GLY A 647 -7.50 7.38 4.90
N HIS A 648 -8.73 7.89 4.95
CA HIS A 648 -9.94 7.08 4.99
C HIS A 648 -10.10 6.20 3.75
N PHE A 649 -9.97 6.78 2.56
CA PHE A 649 -10.12 6.02 1.32
C PHE A 649 -8.91 5.12 1.06
N LEU A 650 -7.69 5.54 1.41
CA LEU A 650 -6.50 4.68 1.34
C LEU A 650 -6.70 3.41 2.19
N PHE A 651 -7.20 3.57 3.43
CA PHE A 651 -7.52 2.43 4.29
C PHE A 651 -8.49 1.46 3.59
N TRP A 652 -9.61 1.96 3.07
CA TRP A 652 -10.62 1.09 2.46
C TRP A 652 -10.17 0.46 1.13
N HIS A 653 -9.37 1.15 0.32
CA HIS A 653 -8.80 0.59 -0.91
C HIS A 653 -7.81 -0.55 -0.62
N LEU A 654 -6.99 -0.42 0.44
CA LEU A 654 -6.08 -1.50 0.85
C LEU A 654 -6.86 -2.64 1.53
N ARG A 655 -7.81 -2.30 2.41
CA ARG A 655 -8.57 -3.26 3.23
C ARG A 655 -9.49 -4.15 2.40
N SER A 656 -10.04 -3.64 1.29
CA SER A 656 -10.90 -4.41 0.39
C SER A 656 -10.16 -5.58 -0.29
N GLU A 657 -8.84 -5.46 -0.47
CA GLU A 657 -8.00 -6.45 -1.15
C GLU A 657 -7.20 -7.35 -0.20
N MET A 658 -7.38 -7.23 1.12
CA MET A 658 -6.69 -8.08 2.11
C MET A 658 -6.96 -9.58 1.95
N HIS A 659 -8.06 -9.94 1.29
CA HIS A 659 -8.40 -11.33 0.97
C HIS A 659 -7.57 -11.93 -0.17
N VAL A 660 -6.83 -11.11 -0.92
CA VAL A 660 -5.97 -11.53 -2.03
C VAL A 660 -4.58 -11.87 -1.49
N PRO A 661 -4.15 -13.15 -1.46
CA PRO A 661 -2.92 -13.55 -0.77
C PRO A 661 -1.67 -12.84 -1.31
N ALA A 662 -1.61 -12.61 -2.63
CA ALA A 662 -0.48 -12.01 -3.34
C ALA A 662 -0.12 -10.58 -2.88
N VAL A 663 -1.07 -9.84 -2.29
CA VAL A 663 -0.89 -8.45 -1.84
C VAL A 663 -1.15 -8.27 -0.34
N SER A 664 -1.77 -9.28 0.31
CA SER A 664 -2.18 -9.23 1.72
C SER A 664 -1.05 -8.85 2.68
N LEU A 665 0.19 -9.33 2.46
CA LEU A 665 1.34 -8.96 3.27
C LEU A 665 1.63 -7.46 3.14
N ARG A 666 1.90 -6.97 1.92
CA ARG A 666 2.20 -5.56 1.64
C ARG A 666 1.10 -4.63 2.16
N PHE A 667 -0.14 -4.89 1.80
CA PHE A 667 -1.28 -4.04 2.18
C PHE A 667 -1.52 -4.09 3.69
N GLY A 668 -1.38 -5.25 4.32
CA GLY A 668 -1.49 -5.40 5.77
C GLY A 668 -0.44 -4.58 6.53
N LEU A 669 0.81 -4.55 6.05
CA LEU A 669 1.88 -3.76 6.66
C LEU A 669 1.67 -2.26 6.49
N ILE A 670 1.17 -1.81 5.34
CA ILE A 670 0.82 -0.39 5.11
C ILE A 670 -0.37 0.02 6.00
N LEU A 671 -1.37 -0.84 6.12
CA LEU A 671 -2.51 -0.62 7.02
C LEU A 671 -2.07 -0.56 8.48
N GLU A 672 -1.17 -1.44 8.93
CA GLU A 672 -0.61 -1.39 10.28
C GLU A 672 0.05 -0.03 10.53
N ALA A 673 0.92 0.40 9.62
CA ALA A 673 1.61 1.69 9.71
C ALA A 673 0.62 2.87 9.78
N TYR A 674 -0.38 2.89 8.89
CA TYR A 674 -1.41 3.93 8.88
C TYR A 674 -2.20 3.97 10.20
N CYS A 675 -2.66 2.82 10.70
CA CYS A 675 -3.42 2.76 11.94
C CYS A 675 -2.61 3.22 13.15
N ARG A 676 -1.32 2.83 13.25
CA ARG A 676 -0.41 3.36 14.29
C ARG A 676 -0.24 4.86 14.18
N GLY A 677 -0.13 5.36 12.94
CA GLY A 677 -0.05 6.79 12.65
C GLY A 677 -1.34 7.55 12.95
N SER A 678 -2.53 6.92 12.96
CA SER A 678 -3.84 7.59 13.06
C SER A 678 -4.79 6.89 14.04
N THR A 679 -4.34 6.69 15.28
CA THR A 679 -5.09 5.97 16.34
C THR A 679 -6.50 6.51 16.59
N HIS A 680 -6.71 7.83 16.55
CA HIS A 680 -8.06 8.39 16.72
C HIS A 680 -9.00 7.98 15.57
N HIS A 681 -8.49 7.94 14.34
CA HIS A 681 -9.30 7.59 13.18
C HIS A 681 -9.75 6.13 13.21
N MET A 682 -8.97 5.24 13.84
CA MET A 682 -9.34 3.83 14.05
C MET A 682 -10.71 3.68 14.70
N LYS A 683 -11.08 4.53 15.67
CA LYS A 683 -12.40 4.48 16.32
C LYS A 683 -13.56 4.66 15.34
N VAL A 684 -13.37 5.47 14.30
CA VAL A 684 -14.38 5.69 13.26
C VAL A 684 -14.38 4.54 12.27
N LEU A 685 -13.19 4.06 11.89
CA LEU A 685 -13.06 2.89 11.00
C LEU A 685 -13.63 1.62 11.63
N MET A 686 -13.52 1.43 12.96
CA MET A 686 -14.06 0.26 13.66
C MET A 686 -15.59 0.24 13.71
N LYS A 687 -16.23 1.41 13.60
CA LYS A 687 -17.70 1.53 13.57
C LYS A 687 -18.29 1.23 12.20
N GLN A 688 -17.48 1.37 11.15
CA GLN A 688 -17.84 1.11 9.76
C GLN A 688 -17.60 -0.36 9.44
#